data_AF-A0A0V0WFJ2-F1
#
_entry.id   AF-A0A0V0WFJ2-F1
#
_cell.length_a   1.000
_cell.length_b   1.000
_cell.length_c   1.000
_cell.angle_alpha   90.00
_cell.angle_beta   90.00
_cell.angle_gamma   90.00
#
_symmetry.space_group_name_H-M   'P 1'
#
loop_
_entity.id
_entity.type
_entity.pdbx_description
1 polymer ?
#
loop_
_entity_poly.entity_id
_entity_poly.type
_entity_poly.pdbx_seq_one_letter_code
_entity_poly.pdbx_strand_id
1 'polypeptide(L)'
;MIEYPRGIWCRLPLTWNRIDETADDAWHLYHQLRTACGNDARLEVALEIGADLCDNMQILDRWTGESIGCLIIPSKVFQTSPGGDLPTVSEFHRQLLSILFARTSRAVLEFDSEQLDTIPINEYSFCVRNLYKNQRVLPMEKNSSVMRSYRDYLQLPLQPLFEDLSAATYEVFETDSVKYMQYEMAIKEAISDKISGNDVPFFNVIVCGAGRGPLVTAVLKALEHFAIPAFQLIAVEKNINAVSTLDHLNKTKWNRKVHIVHSDVRKFKPPAKADIIVSEMLGSFGDNELSPECLYEAMKFLKPDGVCIPQFYQSYLSPVHAPKLHYNAAQYRKQVEYNDALECGYVVYPATAFVIDYPKPLFPFTHKVGCNAKPKQKNFYKVLKFRSEIDCELSGFLGYFYCILYKDHALSILPSNHTPNMRSWFSMFFPLVTPVMVKAGAEIEIHFWRNTGHGKVWYEWWLAKPTALPVQNPNGRSWSFAFILVVMVFILHYQYLYTKCCILKMRFHKLKLAFELYRMRQQSFQWIGLKYCFQNSKIQRLSTSSLSQEKKPIAVTFLTSHGDQFKAYGKIGDTLLDMVFNDNIPLDGFGICEGTCSCSTCHVILKREQYDYLPSPREDELDMLDLAYGLTDTSRLACQIVLTEQLDGMEVVVPGFPDATQFH
;
A
#
# COMPACT_ATOMS: atom_id res chain seq x y z
N MET A 1 -31.00 -13.41 -5.07
CA MET A 1 -30.35 -12.58 -4.05
C MET A 1 -28.94 -13.14 -3.84
N ILE A 2 -27.92 -12.30 -3.92
CA ILE A 2 -26.57 -12.64 -3.45
C ILE A 2 -26.48 -12.05 -2.05
N GLU A 3 -26.27 -12.88 -1.03
CA GLU A 3 -26.08 -12.36 0.32
C GLU A 3 -24.69 -11.77 0.46
N TYR A 4 -24.62 -10.43 0.57
CA TYR A 4 -23.42 -9.78 1.09
C TYR A 4 -23.13 -10.33 2.49
N PRO A 5 -21.86 -10.70 2.79
CA PRO A 5 -21.53 -11.29 4.07
C PRO A 5 -21.67 -10.24 5.18
N ARG A 6 -22.78 -10.30 5.93
CA ARG A 6 -23.07 -9.39 7.04
C ARG A 6 -21.93 -9.43 8.07
N GLY A 7 -21.48 -8.25 8.51
CA GLY A 7 -20.57 -8.12 9.64
C GLY A 7 -21.20 -8.66 10.92
N ILE A 8 -20.38 -9.24 11.79
CA ILE A 8 -20.76 -9.79 13.09
C ILE A 8 -20.17 -8.89 14.16
N TRP A 9 -21.04 -8.21 14.91
CA TRP A 9 -20.65 -7.29 15.98
C TRP A 9 -20.68 -7.99 17.34
N CYS A 10 -19.50 -8.21 17.91
CA CYS A 10 -19.36 -8.74 19.27
C CYS A 10 -19.51 -7.59 20.28
N ARG A 11 -20.65 -7.52 20.98
CA ARG A 11 -20.86 -6.54 22.06
C ARG A 11 -19.96 -6.88 23.25
N LEU A 12 -19.07 -5.97 23.61
CA LEU A 12 -18.18 -6.08 24.78
C LEU A 12 -18.00 -4.72 25.45
N PRO A 13 -18.04 -4.63 26.79
CA PRO A 13 -17.83 -3.38 27.49
C PRO A 13 -16.34 -3.03 27.58
N LEU A 14 -16.03 -1.74 27.44
CA LEU A 14 -14.69 -1.18 27.60
C LEU A 14 -14.17 -1.39 29.04
N THR A 15 -15.05 -1.27 30.03
CA THR A 15 -14.79 -1.55 31.45
C THR A 15 -15.41 -2.89 31.85
N TRP A 16 -14.58 -3.85 32.25
CA TRP A 16 -14.99 -5.21 32.62
C TRP A 16 -14.88 -5.43 34.13
N ASN A 17 -16.00 -5.31 34.84
CA ASN A 17 -16.12 -5.89 36.18
C ASN A 17 -16.15 -7.41 36.02
N ARG A 18 -15.18 -8.13 36.60
CA ARG A 18 -14.93 -9.55 36.32
C ARG A 18 -16.13 -10.43 36.66
N ILE A 19 -16.89 -10.84 35.64
CA ILE A 19 -18.14 -11.61 35.78
C ILE A 19 -17.84 -13.10 36.04
N ASP A 20 -16.75 -13.64 35.50
CA ASP A 20 -16.31 -15.02 35.71
C ASP A 20 -14.77 -15.19 35.63
N GLU A 21 -14.29 -16.43 35.81
CA GLU A 21 -12.87 -16.80 35.77
C GLU A 21 -12.33 -17.10 34.35
N THR A 22 -13.15 -17.01 33.29
CA THR A 22 -12.78 -17.52 31.94
C THR A 22 -11.80 -16.61 31.18
N ALA A 23 -11.77 -15.32 31.52
CA ALA A 23 -10.86 -14.32 30.96
C ALA A 23 -10.39 -13.35 32.05
N ASP A 24 -9.26 -12.68 31.81
CA ASP A 24 -8.74 -11.63 32.71
C ASP A 24 -9.42 -10.27 32.48
N ASP A 25 -9.82 -9.98 31.22
CA ASP A 25 -10.61 -8.80 30.84
C ASP A 25 -11.42 -9.06 29.54
N ALA A 26 -12.27 -8.11 29.15
CA ALA A 26 -13.05 -8.18 27.92
C ALA A 26 -12.21 -8.29 26.63
N TRP A 27 -10.98 -7.73 26.63
CA TRP A 27 -10.10 -7.82 25.46
C TRP A 27 -9.52 -9.23 25.31
N HIS A 28 -9.19 -9.91 26.41
CA HIS A 28 -8.79 -11.33 26.39
C HIS A 28 -9.92 -12.23 25.87
N LEU A 29 -11.17 -11.97 26.27
CA LEU A 29 -12.34 -12.69 25.74
C LEU A 29 -12.50 -12.45 24.22
N TYR A 30 -12.35 -11.20 23.76
CA TYR A 30 -12.36 -10.89 22.33
C TYR A 30 -11.23 -11.59 21.57
N HIS A 31 -10.00 -11.51 22.09
CA HIS A 31 -8.81 -12.14 21.52
C HIS A 31 -8.99 -13.66 21.35
N GLN A 32 -9.50 -14.35 22.38
CA GLN A 32 -9.82 -15.78 22.30
C GLN A 32 -10.86 -16.06 21.20
N LEU A 33 -11.96 -15.30 21.17
CA LEU A 33 -13.02 -15.45 20.17
C LEU A 33 -12.52 -15.23 18.74
N ARG A 34 -11.86 -14.10 18.46
CA ARG A 34 -11.38 -13.81 17.10
C ARG A 34 -10.29 -14.79 16.65
N THR A 35 -9.43 -15.25 17.57
CA THR A 35 -8.41 -16.27 17.25
C THR A 35 -9.06 -17.62 16.93
N ALA A 36 -10.10 -18.03 17.67
CA ALA A 36 -10.89 -19.23 17.35
C ALA A 36 -11.63 -19.10 16.00
N CYS A 37 -12.06 -17.89 15.64
CA CYS A 37 -12.62 -17.57 14.32
C CYS A 37 -11.57 -17.33 13.22
N GLY A 38 -10.27 -17.59 13.45
CA GLY A 38 -9.22 -17.42 12.45
C GLY A 38 -8.91 -15.97 12.06
N ASN A 39 -9.30 -15.01 12.91
CA ASN A 39 -9.26 -13.56 12.69
C ASN A 39 -10.04 -13.08 11.44
N ASP A 40 -11.13 -13.77 11.07
CA ASP A 40 -12.02 -13.37 9.97
C ASP A 40 -12.46 -11.89 10.11
N ALA A 41 -12.13 -11.09 9.09
CA ALA A 41 -12.36 -9.64 9.10
C ALA A 41 -13.84 -9.21 9.17
N ARG A 42 -14.80 -10.14 9.10
CA ARG A 42 -16.22 -9.87 9.34
C ARG A 42 -16.58 -9.78 10.82
N LEU A 43 -15.70 -10.26 11.72
CA LEU A 43 -15.87 -10.11 13.16
C LEU A 43 -15.29 -8.77 13.60
N GLU A 44 -16.16 -7.87 14.05
CA GLU A 44 -15.79 -6.56 14.60
C GLU A 44 -16.27 -6.48 16.07
N VAL A 45 -15.61 -5.68 16.90
CA VAL A 45 -16.11 -5.37 18.26
C VAL A 45 -17.12 -4.22 18.20
N ALA A 46 -18.25 -4.40 18.88
CA ALA A 46 -19.16 -3.31 19.25
C ALA A 46 -18.83 -2.91 20.68
N LEU A 47 -18.03 -1.85 20.82
CA LEU A 47 -17.41 -1.47 22.08
C LEU A 47 -18.40 -0.62 22.91
N GLU A 48 -18.88 -1.17 24.01
CA GLU A 48 -19.80 -0.47 24.93
C GLU A 48 -19.03 0.44 25.88
N ILE A 49 -19.43 1.71 25.88
CA ILE A 49 -18.84 2.77 26.71
C ILE A 49 -19.70 2.91 27.96
N GLY A 50 -19.24 2.34 29.08
CA GLY A 50 -19.91 2.49 30.38
C GLY A 50 -19.80 3.91 30.92
N ALA A 51 -20.75 4.32 31.77
CA ALA A 51 -20.69 5.61 32.47
C ALA A 51 -19.52 5.67 33.46
N ASP A 52 -19.19 4.54 34.07
CA ASP A 52 -17.99 4.33 34.86
C ASP A 52 -16.84 3.86 33.94
N LEU A 53 -15.90 4.76 33.71
CA LEU A 53 -14.66 4.51 32.95
C LEU A 53 -13.50 4.23 33.91
N CYS A 54 -12.57 3.38 33.48
CA CYS A 54 -11.37 3.07 34.26
C CYS A 54 -10.29 4.15 34.13
N ASP A 55 -9.59 4.46 35.23
CA ASP A 55 -8.43 5.37 35.23
C ASP A 55 -7.28 4.89 34.33
N ASN A 56 -7.18 3.58 34.08
CA ASN A 56 -6.14 3.00 33.25
C ASN A 56 -6.44 3.13 31.75
N MET A 57 -6.08 4.29 31.19
CA MET A 57 -6.15 4.57 29.75
C MET A 57 -5.36 3.60 28.87
N GLN A 58 -4.37 2.85 29.38
CA GLN A 58 -3.64 1.84 28.59
C GLN A 58 -4.54 0.68 28.12
N ILE A 59 -5.70 0.48 28.76
CA ILE A 59 -6.73 -0.46 28.29
C ILE A 59 -7.30 -0.02 26.95
N LEU A 60 -7.48 1.29 26.73
CA LEU A 60 -7.96 1.85 25.46
C LEU A 60 -6.97 1.58 24.32
N ASP A 61 -5.66 1.72 24.58
CA ASP A 61 -4.63 1.62 23.55
C ASP A 61 -4.71 0.28 22.79
N ARG A 62 -4.89 -0.84 23.51
CA ARG A 62 -5.11 -2.17 22.92
C ARG A 62 -6.31 -2.20 21.97
N TRP A 63 -7.45 -1.67 22.40
CA TRP A 63 -8.66 -1.59 21.57
C TRP A 63 -8.44 -0.73 20.32
N THR A 64 -7.50 0.23 20.30
CA THR A 64 -7.18 0.99 19.08
C THR A 64 -6.46 0.18 17.99
N GLY A 65 -5.96 -1.01 18.34
CA GLY A 65 -5.41 -2.01 17.42
C GLY A 65 -6.40 -3.09 16.96
N GLU A 66 -7.61 -3.12 17.51
CA GLU A 66 -8.67 -4.08 17.16
C GLU A 66 -9.69 -3.47 16.19
N SER A 67 -10.39 -4.32 15.41
CA SER A 67 -11.43 -3.88 14.47
C SER A 67 -12.70 -3.44 15.18
N ILE A 68 -12.82 -2.15 15.51
CA ILE A 68 -14.03 -1.56 16.12
C ILE A 68 -15.08 -1.29 15.04
N GLY A 69 -16.17 -2.07 15.05
CA GLY A 69 -17.26 -1.96 14.08
C GLY A 69 -18.21 -0.81 14.38
N CYS A 70 -18.53 -0.62 15.67
CA CYS A 70 -19.31 0.50 16.18
C CYS A 70 -19.02 0.76 17.67
N LEU A 71 -19.47 1.89 18.19
CA LEU A 71 -19.53 2.18 19.62
C LEU A 71 -20.96 2.04 20.13
N ILE A 72 -21.18 1.37 21.25
CA ILE A 72 -22.46 1.39 21.97
C ILE A 72 -22.34 2.44 23.07
N ILE A 73 -23.25 3.43 23.07
CA ILE A 73 -23.27 4.54 24.03
C ILE A 73 -24.62 4.52 24.75
N PRO A 74 -24.70 3.87 25.92
CA PRO A 74 -25.90 3.86 26.75
C PRO A 74 -26.27 5.25 27.29
N SER A 75 -27.55 5.49 27.51
CA SER A 75 -28.09 6.79 27.93
C SER A 75 -27.53 7.29 29.28
N LYS A 76 -27.17 6.37 30.19
CA LYS A 76 -26.41 6.63 31.43
C LYS A 76 -25.06 7.37 31.26
N VAL A 77 -24.49 7.42 30.05
CA VAL A 77 -23.25 8.17 29.74
C VAL A 77 -23.50 9.68 29.67
N PHE A 78 -24.74 10.09 29.43
CA PHE A 78 -25.10 11.49 29.23
C PHE A 78 -25.50 12.15 30.54
N GLN A 79 -25.10 13.42 30.68
CA GLN A 79 -25.47 14.32 31.75
C GLN A 79 -26.13 15.57 31.17
N THR A 80 -27.00 16.23 31.92
CA THR A 80 -27.61 17.49 31.49
C THR A 80 -26.58 18.63 31.49
N SER A 81 -26.66 19.53 30.51
CA SER A 81 -25.80 20.71 30.44
C SER A 81 -26.11 21.73 31.57
N PRO A 82 -25.13 22.56 31.97
CA PRO A 82 -25.38 23.72 32.85
C PRO A 82 -26.32 24.72 32.15
N GLY A 83 -27.61 24.60 32.43
CA GLY A 83 -28.70 25.25 31.70
C GLY A 83 -29.99 24.45 31.71
N GLY A 84 -29.91 23.12 31.75
CA GLY A 84 -31.05 22.21 31.98
C GLY A 84 -31.61 21.48 30.76
N ASP A 85 -31.39 22.01 29.55
CA ASP A 85 -32.22 21.63 28.39
C ASP A 85 -31.57 20.65 27.39
N LEU A 86 -30.26 20.36 27.48
CA LEU A 86 -29.53 19.58 26.46
C LEU A 86 -28.61 18.50 27.04
N PRO A 87 -28.54 17.30 26.42
CA PRO A 87 -27.63 16.24 26.83
C PRO A 87 -26.19 16.53 26.38
N THR A 88 -25.24 16.36 27.31
CA THR A 88 -23.80 16.41 27.06
C THR A 88 -23.12 15.21 27.73
N VAL A 89 -21.80 15.08 27.58
CA VAL A 89 -20.99 14.04 28.25
C VAL A 89 -19.91 14.70 29.10
N SER A 90 -19.33 13.96 30.05
CA SER A 90 -18.18 14.45 30.81
C SER A 90 -16.95 14.63 29.92
N GLU A 91 -16.00 15.47 30.34
CA GLU A 91 -14.84 15.79 29.51
C GLU A 91 -13.94 14.58 29.25
N PHE A 92 -13.87 13.63 30.20
CA PHE A 92 -13.16 12.37 30.01
C PHE A 92 -13.81 11.50 28.91
N HIS A 93 -15.15 11.40 28.91
CA HIS A 93 -15.90 10.76 27.81
C HIS A 93 -15.72 11.49 26.47
N ARG A 94 -15.67 12.83 26.46
CA ARG A 94 -15.42 13.62 25.24
C ARG A 94 -14.07 13.25 24.62
N GLN A 95 -13.02 13.13 25.44
CA GLN A 95 -11.68 12.78 24.98
C GLN A 95 -11.59 11.32 24.52
N LEU A 96 -12.15 10.38 25.29
CA LEU A 96 -12.27 8.97 24.91
C LEU A 96 -13.00 8.79 23.57
N LEU A 97 -14.19 9.37 23.43
CA LEU A 97 -14.99 9.27 22.21
C LEU A 97 -14.31 9.99 21.03
N SER A 98 -13.59 11.09 21.26
CA SER A 98 -12.80 11.75 20.21
C SER A 98 -11.69 10.84 19.66
N ILE A 99 -11.08 9.98 20.48
CA ILE A 99 -10.12 8.96 20.05
C ILE A 99 -10.83 7.79 19.33
N LEU A 100 -11.92 7.27 19.91
CA LEU A 100 -12.62 6.11 19.37
C LEU A 100 -13.34 6.39 18.03
N PHE A 101 -13.93 7.57 17.86
CA PHE A 101 -14.53 7.99 16.59
C PHE A 101 -13.51 8.13 15.45
N ALA A 102 -12.22 8.32 15.76
CA ALA A 102 -11.18 8.25 14.74
C ALA A 102 -11.01 6.84 14.15
N ARG A 103 -11.52 5.79 14.83
CA ARG A 103 -11.52 4.38 14.37
C ARG A 103 -12.82 3.97 13.67
N THR A 104 -13.99 4.38 14.18
CA THR A 104 -15.31 4.05 13.58
C THR A 104 -16.22 5.26 13.45
N SER A 105 -17.01 5.30 12.37
CA SER A 105 -18.07 6.29 12.15
C SER A 105 -19.44 5.89 12.71
N ARG A 106 -19.57 4.67 13.25
CA ARG A 106 -20.85 4.08 13.66
C ARG A 106 -21.04 4.15 15.18
N ALA A 107 -22.20 4.61 15.63
CA ALA A 107 -22.62 4.57 17.02
C ALA A 107 -24.06 4.02 17.15
N VAL A 108 -24.29 3.23 18.20
CA VAL A 108 -25.60 2.76 18.65
C VAL A 108 -25.90 3.47 19.96
N LEU A 109 -27.07 4.12 20.04
CA LEU A 109 -27.58 4.68 21.28
C LEU A 109 -28.53 3.67 21.92
N GLU A 110 -28.31 3.37 23.20
CA GLU A 110 -29.14 2.45 23.98
C GLU A 110 -29.80 3.24 25.12
N PHE A 111 -31.11 3.10 25.28
CA PHE A 111 -31.90 3.89 26.22
C PHE A 111 -32.65 2.99 27.19
N ASP A 112 -32.48 3.23 28.49
CA ASP A 112 -33.39 2.69 29.51
C ASP A 112 -34.77 3.36 29.34
N SER A 113 -35.85 2.58 29.47
CA SER A 113 -37.21 3.03 29.14
C SER A 113 -37.67 4.25 29.95
N GLU A 114 -37.15 4.43 31.17
CA GLU A 114 -37.49 5.54 32.07
C GLU A 114 -36.82 6.88 31.67
N GLN A 115 -35.82 6.86 30.79
CA GLN A 115 -35.06 8.06 30.41
C GLN A 115 -35.59 8.75 29.15
N LEU A 116 -36.49 8.11 28.40
CA LEU A 116 -37.06 8.63 27.16
C LEU A 116 -38.10 9.74 27.37
N ASP A 117 -38.65 9.87 28.58
CA ASP A 117 -39.73 10.82 28.90
C ASP A 117 -39.26 12.26 29.16
N THR A 118 -37.94 12.50 29.26
CA THR A 118 -37.38 13.80 29.68
C THR A 118 -36.68 14.60 28.58
N ILE A 119 -35.97 13.93 27.67
CA ILE A 119 -35.20 14.56 26.58
C ILE A 119 -35.43 13.78 25.27
N PRO A 120 -35.76 14.43 24.13
CA PRO A 120 -35.94 13.74 22.87
C PRO A 120 -34.68 13.02 22.37
N ILE A 121 -34.84 11.80 21.84
CA ILE A 121 -33.75 10.97 21.25
C ILE A 121 -32.90 11.75 20.23
N ASN A 122 -33.51 12.69 19.50
CA ASN A 122 -32.83 13.55 18.54
C ASN A 122 -31.70 14.40 19.16
N GLU A 123 -31.83 14.85 20.41
CA GLU A 123 -30.81 15.67 21.08
C GLU A 123 -29.59 14.85 21.50
N TYR A 124 -29.79 13.62 21.98
CA TYR A 124 -28.70 12.66 22.20
C TYR A 124 -27.97 12.33 20.89
N SER A 125 -28.73 12.15 19.80
CA SER A 125 -28.18 11.93 18.46
C SER A 125 -27.41 13.15 17.93
N PHE A 126 -27.89 14.38 18.19
CA PHE A 126 -27.20 15.63 17.87
C PHE A 126 -25.90 15.77 18.68
N CYS A 127 -25.93 15.47 19.98
CA CYS A 127 -24.76 15.47 20.85
C CYS A 127 -23.67 14.52 20.33
N VAL A 128 -24.01 13.26 20.00
CA VAL A 128 -23.05 12.29 19.44
C VAL A 128 -22.56 12.68 18.05
N ARG A 129 -23.42 13.22 17.17
CA ARG A 129 -22.97 13.78 15.88
C ARG A 129 -21.96 14.92 16.08
N ASN A 130 -22.12 15.73 17.11
CA ASN A 130 -21.18 16.81 17.43
C ASN A 130 -19.89 16.29 18.08
N LEU A 131 -19.92 15.20 18.85
CA LEU A 131 -18.72 14.50 19.31
C LEU A 131 -17.94 13.91 18.13
N TYR A 132 -18.62 13.26 17.18
CA TYR A 132 -18.01 12.73 15.95
C TYR A 132 -17.44 13.83 15.03
N LYS A 133 -18.10 14.99 14.91
CA LYS A 133 -17.53 16.16 14.19
C LYS A 133 -16.26 16.69 14.85
N ASN A 134 -16.13 16.59 16.16
CA ASN A 134 -14.96 16.99 16.95
C ASN A 134 -14.04 15.80 17.31
N GLN A 135 -14.05 14.75 16.49
CA GLN A 135 -13.14 13.60 16.63
C GLN A 135 -11.68 14.01 16.40
N ARG A 136 -10.75 13.19 16.90
CA ARG A 136 -9.32 13.31 16.69
C ARG A 136 -8.95 12.92 15.26
N VAL A 137 -9.04 13.87 14.32
CA VAL A 137 -8.53 13.70 12.96
C VAL A 137 -7.05 13.32 13.02
N LEU A 138 -6.69 12.19 12.42
CA LEU A 138 -5.31 11.71 12.38
C LEU A 138 -4.44 12.65 11.54
N PRO A 139 -3.14 12.87 11.86
CA PRO A 139 -2.35 13.97 11.29
C PRO A 139 -2.31 14.03 9.76
N MET A 140 -2.28 12.89 9.08
CA MET A 140 -2.19 12.82 7.60
C MET A 140 -3.53 13.12 6.92
N GLU A 141 -4.66 12.77 7.55
CA GLU A 141 -6.03 13.02 7.07
C GLU A 141 -6.47 14.48 7.19
N LYS A 142 -5.74 15.30 7.96
CA LYS A 142 -6.05 16.72 8.09
C LYS A 142 -5.98 17.38 6.71
N ASN A 143 -7.13 17.87 6.24
CA ASN A 143 -7.33 18.43 4.90
C ASN A 143 -7.04 17.42 3.76
N SER A 144 -7.41 16.13 3.91
CA SER A 144 -7.55 15.19 2.80
C SER A 144 -8.49 14.02 3.14
N SER A 145 -9.62 13.94 2.44
CA SER A 145 -10.53 12.78 2.48
C SER A 145 -9.87 11.53 1.89
N VAL A 146 -9.07 11.70 0.83
CA VAL A 146 -8.38 10.60 0.10
C VAL A 146 -7.45 9.81 1.02
N MET A 147 -6.81 10.44 2.01
CA MET A 147 -5.96 9.74 2.99
C MET A 147 -6.72 8.70 3.84
N ARG A 148 -8.07 8.70 3.83
CA ARG A 148 -8.88 7.69 4.54
C ARG A 148 -9.02 6.36 3.81
N SER A 149 -8.93 6.31 2.47
CA SER A 149 -9.01 5.03 1.74
C SER A 149 -7.75 4.18 1.92
N TYR A 150 -6.60 4.79 2.23
CA TYR A 150 -5.34 4.10 2.53
C TYR A 150 -5.27 3.48 3.94
N ARG A 151 -6.28 3.71 4.80
CA ARG A 151 -6.31 3.17 6.18
C ARG A 151 -6.24 1.65 6.17
N ASP A 152 -5.16 1.10 6.73
CA ASP A 152 -4.87 -0.34 6.83
C ASP A 152 -4.77 -1.08 5.47
N TYR A 153 -4.70 -0.34 4.37
CA TYR A 153 -4.49 -0.88 3.03
C TYR A 153 -3.01 -1.22 2.86
N LEU A 154 -2.70 -2.51 2.73
CA LEU A 154 -1.34 -2.97 2.50
C LEU A 154 -0.97 -2.74 1.03
N GLN A 155 0.11 -2.02 0.80
CA GLN A 155 0.70 -1.78 -0.51
C GLN A 155 2.06 -2.48 -0.59
N LEU A 156 2.43 -2.97 -1.77
CA LEU A 156 3.79 -3.43 -2.00
C LEU A 156 4.74 -2.23 -2.09
N PRO A 157 5.91 -2.25 -1.42
CA PRO A 157 6.89 -1.19 -1.53
C PRO A 157 7.39 -1.05 -2.97
N LEU A 158 7.38 0.17 -3.48
CA LEU A 158 7.87 0.49 -4.82
C LEU A 158 9.33 0.07 -4.99
N GLN A 159 9.73 -0.26 -6.22
CA GLN A 159 11.12 -0.58 -6.55
C GLN A 159 11.65 0.32 -7.68
N PRO A 160 11.82 1.64 -7.47
CA PRO A 160 12.14 2.57 -8.57
C PRO A 160 13.49 2.33 -9.24
N LEU A 161 14.38 1.51 -8.68
CA LEU A 161 15.63 1.08 -9.32
C LEU A 161 15.44 -0.13 -10.26
N PHE A 162 14.40 -0.95 -10.06
CA PHE A 162 14.11 -2.13 -10.87
C PHE A 162 13.04 -1.83 -11.94
N GLU A 163 11.94 -1.19 -11.52
CA GLU A 163 10.79 -0.83 -12.36
C GLU A 163 10.85 0.65 -12.79
N ASP A 164 10.18 0.99 -13.89
CA ASP A 164 9.98 2.38 -14.32
C ASP A 164 8.59 2.84 -13.88
N LEU A 165 8.55 3.83 -12.97
CA LEU A 165 7.30 4.34 -12.38
C LEU A 165 6.41 5.04 -13.43
N SER A 166 5.09 4.97 -13.22
CA SER A 166 4.11 5.62 -14.09
C SER A 166 4.03 7.14 -13.85
N ALA A 167 3.44 7.86 -14.80
CA ALA A 167 3.22 9.30 -14.67
C ALA A 167 2.37 9.67 -13.44
N ALA A 168 1.35 8.86 -13.13
CA ALA A 168 0.49 9.06 -11.96
C ALA A 168 1.24 8.87 -10.64
N THR A 169 2.18 7.90 -10.55
CA THR A 169 3.01 7.71 -9.35
C THR A 169 3.88 8.95 -9.07
N TYR A 170 4.52 9.52 -10.10
CA TYR A 170 5.26 10.78 -9.95
C TYR A 170 4.37 11.96 -9.57
N GLU A 171 3.14 12.02 -10.10
CA GLU A 171 2.20 13.10 -9.76
C GLU A 171 1.78 13.07 -8.29
N VAL A 172 1.48 11.89 -7.73
CA VAL A 172 1.24 11.73 -6.29
C VAL A 172 2.43 12.22 -5.47
N PHE A 173 3.67 11.86 -5.85
CA PHE A 173 4.88 12.36 -5.17
C PHE A 173 5.00 13.89 -5.24
N GLU A 174 4.66 14.50 -6.38
CA GLU A 174 4.77 15.93 -6.64
C GLU A 174 3.74 16.78 -5.87
N THR A 175 2.66 16.17 -5.35
CA THR A 175 1.70 16.87 -4.46
C THR A 175 2.30 17.26 -3.09
N ASP A 176 3.38 16.63 -2.65
CA ASP A 176 4.01 16.91 -1.34
C ASP A 176 4.94 18.14 -1.41
N SER A 177 4.34 19.31 -1.32
CA SER A 177 5.06 20.59 -1.27
C SER A 177 6.00 20.71 -0.06
N VAL A 178 5.73 20.00 1.04
CA VAL A 178 6.58 20.04 2.25
C VAL A 178 7.90 19.32 2.00
N LYS A 179 7.88 18.15 1.34
CA LYS A 179 9.08 17.42 0.92
C LYS A 179 10.01 18.32 0.10
N TYR A 180 9.51 18.90 -0.99
CA TYR A 180 10.35 19.71 -1.88
C TYR A 180 10.77 21.04 -1.28
N MET A 181 9.98 21.63 -0.39
CA MET A 181 10.37 22.82 0.37
C MET A 181 11.58 22.55 1.28
N GLN A 182 11.60 21.43 2.02
CA GLN A 182 12.75 21.04 2.84
C GLN A 182 13.99 20.75 1.99
N TYR A 183 13.84 20.10 0.83
CA TYR A 183 14.94 19.96 -0.13
C TYR A 183 15.43 21.32 -0.66
N GLU A 184 14.55 22.24 -1.04
CA GLU A 184 14.93 23.57 -1.55
C GLU A 184 15.69 24.39 -0.47
N MET A 185 15.30 24.27 0.81
CA MET A 185 16.00 24.89 1.93
C MET A 185 17.39 24.25 2.16
N ALA A 186 17.47 22.92 2.22
CA ALA A 186 18.73 22.18 2.37
C ALA A 186 19.73 22.46 1.24
N ILE A 187 19.25 22.56 0.00
CA ILE A 187 20.06 22.90 -1.18
C ILE A 187 20.56 24.35 -1.07
N LYS A 188 19.71 25.30 -0.66
CA LYS A 188 20.12 26.70 -0.50
C LYS A 188 21.20 26.85 0.57
N GLU A 189 21.04 26.22 1.72
CA GLU A 189 22.07 26.29 2.77
C GLU A 189 23.38 25.65 2.32
N ALA A 190 23.33 24.49 1.66
CA ALA A 190 24.52 23.82 1.13
C ALA A 190 25.26 24.65 0.04
N ILE A 191 24.54 25.43 -0.78
CA ILE A 191 25.16 26.38 -1.72
C ILE A 191 25.76 27.56 -0.95
N SER A 192 25.03 28.13 0.00
CA SER A 192 25.49 29.26 0.85
C SER A 192 26.80 28.92 1.56
N ASP A 193 26.91 27.77 2.19
CA ASP A 193 28.15 27.30 2.85
C ASP A 193 29.30 27.12 1.85
N LYS A 194 29.02 26.62 0.64
CA LYS A 194 30.04 26.36 -0.39
C LYS A 194 30.64 27.63 -1.00
N ILE A 195 29.86 28.72 -1.08
CA ILE A 195 30.35 30.03 -1.56
C ILE A 195 30.89 30.93 -0.41
N SER A 196 30.49 30.66 0.83
CA SER A 196 30.92 31.44 2.00
C SER A 196 32.35 31.10 2.45
N GLY A 197 33.34 31.56 1.68
CA GLY A 197 34.77 31.44 2.00
C GLY A 197 35.67 30.99 0.85
N ASN A 198 35.11 30.67 -0.31
CA ASN A 198 35.85 30.30 -1.51
C ASN A 198 35.38 31.13 -2.71
N ASP A 199 36.31 31.51 -3.59
CA ASP A 199 35.95 31.82 -4.97
C ASP A 199 35.62 30.50 -5.69
N VAL A 200 34.40 30.39 -6.22
CA VAL A 200 33.90 29.18 -6.90
C VAL A 200 33.61 29.50 -8.36
N PRO A 201 34.64 29.58 -9.23
CA PRO A 201 34.50 30.03 -10.61
C PRO A 201 33.69 29.09 -11.51
N PHE A 202 33.39 27.87 -11.06
CA PHE A 202 32.46 26.96 -11.72
C PHE A 202 31.83 25.99 -10.72
N PHE A 203 30.50 26.04 -10.59
CA PHE A 203 29.72 25.25 -9.62
C PHE A 203 29.06 24.02 -10.28
N ASN A 204 29.33 22.82 -9.79
CA ASN A 204 28.81 21.58 -10.37
C ASN A 204 27.75 20.93 -9.46
N VAL A 205 26.53 20.73 -9.96
CA VAL A 205 25.48 19.99 -9.26
C VAL A 205 25.00 18.80 -10.08
N ILE A 206 24.81 17.65 -9.44
CA ILE A 206 24.21 16.46 -10.05
C ILE A 206 22.96 16.08 -9.26
N VAL A 207 21.82 16.02 -9.94
CA VAL A 207 20.59 15.43 -9.41
C VAL A 207 20.54 13.96 -9.87
N CYS A 208 20.58 13.04 -8.92
CA CYS A 208 20.54 11.60 -9.13
C CYS A 208 19.13 11.07 -8.85
N GLY A 209 18.48 10.44 -9.83
CA GLY A 209 17.06 10.08 -9.73
C GLY A 209 16.19 11.33 -9.86
N ALA A 210 16.30 12.01 -11.01
CA ALA A 210 15.66 13.30 -11.22
C ALA A 210 14.13 13.25 -11.34
N GLY A 211 13.55 12.08 -11.64
CA GLY A 211 12.11 11.91 -11.87
C GLY A 211 11.60 12.85 -12.96
N ARG A 212 10.44 13.49 -12.76
CA ARG A 212 9.94 14.55 -13.67
C ARG A 212 10.53 15.95 -13.36
N GLY A 213 11.58 16.04 -12.52
CA GLY A 213 12.38 17.25 -12.31
C GLY A 213 12.00 18.25 -11.18
N PRO A 214 11.25 17.91 -10.11
CA PRO A 214 10.99 18.87 -9.03
C PRO A 214 12.28 19.29 -8.30
N LEU A 215 13.20 18.34 -8.04
CA LEU A 215 14.51 18.64 -7.45
C LEU A 215 15.42 19.43 -8.38
N VAL A 216 15.37 19.16 -9.70
CA VAL A 216 16.10 19.95 -10.72
C VAL A 216 15.65 21.41 -10.68
N THR A 217 14.34 21.64 -10.54
CA THR A 217 13.75 22.98 -10.39
C THR A 217 14.16 23.63 -9.06
N ALA A 218 14.19 22.88 -7.95
CA ALA A 218 14.65 23.39 -6.65
C ALA A 218 16.14 23.82 -6.68
N VAL A 219 17.01 23.05 -7.35
CA VAL A 219 18.41 23.43 -7.56
C VAL A 219 18.53 24.69 -8.43
N LEU A 220 17.79 24.79 -9.54
CA LEU A 220 17.83 25.98 -10.40
C LEU A 220 17.44 27.26 -9.63
N LYS A 221 16.33 27.23 -8.87
CA LYS A 221 15.92 28.35 -8.01
C LYS A 221 17.02 28.74 -7.02
N ALA A 222 17.73 27.77 -6.45
CA ALA A 222 18.79 28.03 -5.48
C ALA A 222 20.05 28.64 -6.13
N LEU A 223 20.46 28.13 -7.29
CA LEU A 223 21.57 28.70 -8.08
C LEU A 223 21.25 30.12 -8.57
N GLU A 224 20.00 30.39 -8.96
CA GLU A 224 19.54 31.73 -9.36
C GLU A 224 19.41 32.68 -8.16
N HIS A 225 18.98 32.19 -6.99
CA HIS A 225 18.89 32.97 -5.75
C HIS A 225 20.25 33.50 -5.27
N PHE A 226 21.31 32.69 -5.38
CA PHE A 226 22.70 33.10 -5.08
C PHE A 226 23.44 33.71 -6.28
N ALA A 227 22.74 33.96 -7.40
CA ALA A 227 23.30 34.53 -8.63
C ALA A 227 24.59 33.85 -9.13
N ILE A 228 24.67 32.51 -9.01
CA ILE A 228 25.89 31.73 -9.32
C ILE A 228 26.27 31.93 -10.80
N PRO A 229 27.42 32.55 -11.12
CA PRO A 229 27.67 33.12 -12.44
C PRO A 229 27.98 32.08 -13.52
N ALA A 230 28.54 30.93 -13.14
CA ALA A 230 28.82 29.83 -14.04
C ALA A 230 28.63 28.49 -13.32
N PHE A 231 27.79 27.61 -13.88
CA PHE A 231 27.49 26.31 -13.30
C PHE A 231 27.22 25.24 -14.37
N GLN A 232 27.33 23.97 -13.96
CA GLN A 232 26.77 22.83 -14.68
C GLN A 232 25.80 22.09 -13.76
N LEU A 233 24.54 21.99 -14.19
CA LEU A 233 23.52 21.16 -13.54
C LEU A 233 23.22 19.95 -14.41
N ILE A 234 23.48 18.75 -13.89
CA ILE A 234 23.19 17.47 -14.55
C ILE A 234 21.97 16.83 -13.89
N ALA A 235 21.00 16.38 -14.68
CA ALA A 235 19.87 15.58 -14.22
C ALA A 235 20.02 14.14 -14.75
N VAL A 236 20.25 13.18 -13.85
CA VAL A 236 20.48 11.77 -14.19
C VAL A 236 19.24 10.96 -13.83
N GLU A 237 18.66 10.30 -14.83
CA GLU A 237 17.43 9.50 -14.68
C GLU A 237 17.51 8.25 -15.58
N LYS A 238 17.02 7.10 -15.09
CA LYS A 238 16.96 5.86 -15.87
C LYS A 238 15.62 5.68 -16.60
N ASN A 239 14.54 6.24 -16.07
CA ASN A 239 13.19 6.05 -16.60
C ASN A 239 13.03 6.92 -17.85
N ILE A 240 13.04 6.29 -19.03
CA ILE A 240 12.98 7.00 -20.32
C ILE A 240 11.72 7.87 -20.47
N ASN A 241 10.61 7.49 -19.81
CA ASN A 241 9.38 8.27 -19.81
C ASN A 241 9.55 9.57 -19.01
N ALA A 242 10.17 9.48 -17.84
CA ALA A 242 10.52 10.64 -17.02
C ALA A 242 11.56 11.54 -17.70
N VAL A 243 12.56 10.95 -18.37
CA VAL A 243 13.52 11.68 -19.23
C VAL A 243 12.81 12.52 -20.29
N SER A 244 11.75 12.01 -20.92
CA SER A 244 10.95 12.79 -21.88
C SER A 244 10.36 14.07 -21.24
N THR A 245 9.83 13.96 -20.02
CA THR A 245 9.34 15.12 -19.24
C THR A 245 10.47 16.09 -18.87
N LEU A 246 11.61 15.59 -18.41
CA LEU A 246 12.80 16.40 -18.12
C LEU A 246 13.26 17.18 -19.36
N ASP A 247 13.28 16.52 -20.53
CA ASP A 247 13.76 17.10 -21.77
C ASP A 247 12.76 18.13 -22.34
N HIS A 248 11.46 17.98 -22.09
CA HIS A 248 10.46 19.01 -22.32
C HIS A 248 10.68 20.23 -21.41
N LEU A 249 10.75 20.02 -20.08
CA LEU A 249 10.94 21.09 -19.09
C LEU A 249 12.24 21.86 -19.33
N ASN A 250 13.31 21.18 -19.76
CA ASN A 250 14.57 21.82 -20.12
C ASN A 250 14.43 22.76 -21.32
N LYS A 251 13.57 22.42 -22.29
CA LYS A 251 13.29 23.24 -23.48
C LYS A 251 12.32 24.39 -23.19
N THR A 252 11.34 24.21 -22.30
CA THR A 252 10.24 25.17 -22.10
C THR A 252 10.30 26.00 -20.81
N LYS A 253 10.97 25.53 -19.75
CA LYS A 253 11.04 26.21 -18.44
C LYS A 253 12.45 26.49 -17.93
N TRP A 254 13.41 25.61 -18.20
CA TRP A 254 14.79 25.75 -17.69
C TRP A 254 15.78 26.37 -18.70
N ASN A 255 15.30 26.91 -19.82
CA ASN A 255 16.11 27.65 -20.82
C ASN A 255 17.37 26.89 -21.30
N ARG A 256 17.29 25.56 -21.41
CA ARG A 256 18.37 24.63 -21.76
C ARG A 256 19.60 24.69 -20.82
N LYS A 257 19.45 25.20 -19.59
CA LYS A 257 20.51 25.27 -18.57
C LYS A 257 20.88 23.89 -17.97
N VAL A 258 20.07 22.85 -18.19
CA VAL A 258 20.26 21.52 -17.59
C VAL A 258 20.82 20.54 -18.62
N HIS A 259 21.78 19.72 -18.22
CA HIS A 259 22.22 18.57 -19.00
C HIS A 259 21.43 17.32 -18.57
N ILE A 260 20.48 16.88 -19.41
CA ILE A 260 19.67 15.69 -19.15
C ILE A 260 20.46 14.44 -19.57
N VAL A 261 20.54 13.45 -18.69
CA VAL A 261 21.30 12.21 -18.89
C VAL A 261 20.40 11.01 -18.62
N HIS A 262 20.01 10.31 -19.69
CA HIS A 262 19.38 9.00 -19.61
C HIS A 262 20.43 7.95 -19.18
N SER A 263 20.49 7.63 -17.89
CA SER A 263 21.40 6.61 -17.37
C SER A 263 21.03 6.14 -15.96
N ASP A 264 21.47 4.92 -15.66
CA ASP A 264 21.58 4.41 -14.30
C ASP A 264 22.69 5.17 -13.56
N VAL A 265 22.35 5.79 -12.42
CA VAL A 265 23.28 6.60 -11.60
C VAL A 265 24.57 5.85 -11.25
N ARG A 266 24.52 4.52 -11.14
CA ARG A 266 25.67 3.65 -10.82
C ARG A 266 26.58 3.35 -12.02
N LYS A 267 26.11 3.66 -13.24
CA LYS A 267 26.83 3.48 -14.51
C LYS A 267 27.32 4.82 -15.08
N PHE A 268 26.64 5.91 -14.74
CA PHE A 268 27.00 7.27 -15.14
C PHE A 268 28.41 7.66 -14.68
N LYS A 269 29.09 8.46 -15.51
CA LYS A 269 30.39 9.07 -15.25
C LYS A 269 30.33 10.54 -15.68
N PRO A 270 30.19 11.50 -14.75
CA PRO A 270 30.16 12.91 -15.10
C PRO A 270 31.52 13.40 -15.64
N PRO A 271 31.53 14.45 -16.49
CA PRO A 271 32.76 14.99 -17.07
C PRO A 271 33.64 15.73 -16.04
N ALA A 272 33.06 16.17 -14.93
CA ALA A 272 33.73 16.87 -13.84
C ALA A 272 33.19 16.41 -12.47
N LYS A 273 33.91 16.71 -11.38
CA LYS A 273 33.46 16.41 -10.02
C LYS A 273 32.43 17.44 -9.53
N ALA A 274 31.40 16.96 -8.83
CA ALA A 274 30.32 17.75 -8.26
C ALA A 274 30.74 18.51 -6.99
N ASP A 275 30.22 19.72 -6.80
CA ASP A 275 30.15 20.41 -5.51
C ASP A 275 29.02 19.85 -4.65
N ILE A 276 27.87 19.59 -5.26
CA ILE A 276 26.69 19.04 -4.60
C ILE A 276 26.10 17.88 -5.43
N ILE A 277 25.80 16.76 -4.76
CA ILE A 277 24.93 15.69 -5.28
C ILE A 277 23.61 15.76 -4.52
N VAL A 278 22.49 15.74 -5.23
CA VAL A 278 21.13 15.73 -4.66
C VAL A 278 20.40 14.48 -5.15
N SER A 279 19.67 13.80 -4.27
CA SER A 279 18.80 12.68 -4.64
C SER A 279 17.59 12.60 -3.72
N GLU A 280 16.51 12.02 -4.22
CA GLU A 280 15.41 11.50 -3.40
C GLU A 280 15.16 10.07 -3.92
N MET A 281 15.51 9.09 -3.08
CA MET A 281 15.49 7.65 -3.35
C MET A 281 15.13 6.88 -2.06
N LEU A 282 14.35 7.52 -1.18
CA LEU A 282 14.07 7.00 0.15
C LEU A 282 12.71 6.31 0.14
N GLY A 283 12.65 5.09 0.66
CA GLY A 283 11.37 4.42 0.90
C GLY A 283 10.87 4.61 2.33
N SER A 284 9.74 3.98 2.66
CA SER A 284 9.13 4.03 4.01
C SER A 284 10.01 3.45 5.13
N PHE A 285 11.08 2.73 4.79
CA PHE A 285 12.11 2.24 5.71
C PHE A 285 13.49 2.87 5.42
N GLY A 286 13.53 4.01 4.72
CA GLY A 286 14.74 4.75 4.35
C GLY A 286 15.55 4.05 3.26
N ASP A 287 16.21 2.94 3.60
CA ASP A 287 17.19 2.26 2.75
C ASP A 287 16.60 1.20 1.79
N ASN A 288 15.28 0.99 1.83
CA ASN A 288 14.58 -0.06 1.08
C ASN A 288 14.42 0.23 -0.42
N GLU A 289 14.61 1.47 -0.88
CA GLU A 289 14.63 1.83 -2.31
C GLU A 289 16.07 1.92 -2.87
N LEU A 290 17.03 1.34 -2.14
CA LEU A 290 18.43 1.13 -2.56
C LEU A 290 19.23 2.42 -2.79
N SER A 291 18.82 3.52 -2.15
CA SER A 291 19.61 4.75 -2.02
C SER A 291 21.09 4.50 -1.65
N PRO A 292 21.46 3.58 -0.72
CA PRO A 292 22.87 3.33 -0.42
C PRO A 292 23.66 2.79 -1.62
N GLU A 293 23.11 1.80 -2.33
CA GLU A 293 23.70 1.19 -3.52
C GLU A 293 23.81 2.15 -4.71
N CYS A 294 22.96 3.18 -4.78
CA CYS A 294 23.04 4.25 -5.76
C CYS A 294 24.03 5.36 -5.36
N LEU A 295 23.92 5.89 -4.14
CA LEU A 295 24.72 7.04 -3.69
C LEU A 295 26.19 6.70 -3.46
N TYR A 296 26.53 5.49 -2.99
CA TYR A 296 27.94 5.09 -2.83
C TYR A 296 28.69 4.97 -4.16
N GLU A 297 27.99 4.83 -5.29
CA GLU A 297 28.59 4.96 -6.62
C GLU A 297 28.67 6.44 -7.06
N ALA A 298 27.59 7.21 -6.91
CA ALA A 298 27.54 8.63 -7.28
C ALA A 298 28.58 9.49 -6.52
N MET A 299 28.74 9.27 -5.21
CA MET A 299 29.66 10.03 -4.35
C MET A 299 31.14 9.91 -4.76
N LYS A 300 31.54 8.91 -5.57
CA LYS A 300 32.90 8.82 -6.12
C LYS A 300 33.28 10.05 -6.96
N PHE A 301 32.26 10.68 -7.55
CA PHE A 301 32.36 11.89 -8.37
C PHE A 301 32.14 13.19 -7.58
N LEU A 302 32.00 13.14 -6.26
CA LEU A 302 31.94 14.32 -5.40
C LEU A 302 33.34 14.93 -5.20
N LYS A 303 33.46 16.26 -5.08
CA LYS A 303 34.72 16.94 -4.69
C LYS A 303 35.12 16.57 -3.24
N PRO A 304 36.40 16.74 -2.84
CA PRO A 304 36.85 16.41 -1.47
C PRO A 304 36.13 17.19 -0.35
N ASP A 305 35.58 18.35 -0.70
CA ASP A 305 34.79 19.28 0.11
C ASP A 305 33.34 19.37 -0.39
N GLY A 306 32.87 18.36 -1.13
CA GLY A 306 31.53 18.33 -1.71
C GLY A 306 30.46 17.81 -0.74
N VAL A 307 29.21 18.15 -1.03
CA VAL A 307 28.02 17.79 -0.23
C VAL A 307 27.19 16.73 -0.96
N CYS A 308 26.68 15.73 -0.24
CA CYS A 308 25.56 14.92 -0.71
C CYS A 308 24.31 15.25 0.12
N ILE A 309 23.15 15.33 -0.54
CA ILE A 309 21.83 15.53 0.05
C ILE A 309 20.96 14.35 -0.40
N PRO A 310 20.46 13.50 0.51
CA PRO A 310 20.59 13.59 1.98
C PRO A 310 21.98 13.22 2.51
N GLN A 311 22.39 13.86 3.60
CA GLN A 311 23.64 13.60 4.30
C GLN A 311 23.61 12.32 5.16
N PHE A 312 22.45 11.97 5.72
CA PHE A 312 22.29 10.83 6.63
C PHE A 312 20.83 10.38 6.65
N TYR A 313 20.59 9.08 6.81
CA TYR A 313 19.28 8.56 7.19
C TYR A 313 19.41 7.28 8.00
N GLN A 314 18.38 6.97 8.79
CA GLN A 314 18.31 5.78 9.61
C GLN A 314 16.89 5.21 9.62
N SER A 315 16.77 3.90 9.42
CA SER A 315 15.55 3.13 9.67
C SER A 315 15.31 2.96 11.18
N TYR A 316 14.05 2.88 11.58
CA TYR A 316 13.60 2.65 12.96
C TYR A 316 12.53 1.56 12.97
N LEU A 317 12.46 0.76 14.03
CA LEU A 317 11.50 -0.34 14.15
C LEU A 317 10.74 -0.27 15.49
N SER A 318 9.48 -0.70 15.50
CA SER A 318 8.61 -0.75 16.67
C SER A 318 7.76 -2.02 16.66
N PRO A 319 7.58 -2.74 17.78
CA PRO A 319 6.58 -3.79 17.89
C PRO A 319 5.16 -3.21 17.76
N VAL A 320 4.25 -3.95 17.14
CA VAL A 320 2.86 -3.51 16.95
C VAL A 320 1.85 -4.64 17.21
N HIS A 321 0.76 -4.28 17.88
CA HIS A 321 -0.47 -5.05 17.95
C HIS A 321 -1.41 -4.55 16.84
N ALA A 322 -1.62 -5.38 15.82
CA ALA A 322 -2.39 -5.03 14.63
C ALA A 322 -2.95 -6.30 13.93
N PRO A 323 -3.86 -7.05 14.58
CA PRO A 323 -4.43 -8.29 14.02
C PRO A 323 -5.07 -8.10 12.64
N LYS A 324 -5.69 -6.93 12.38
CA LYS A 324 -6.24 -6.57 11.06
C LYS A 324 -5.17 -6.51 9.96
N LEU A 325 -4.02 -5.87 10.23
CA LEU A 325 -2.89 -5.81 9.30
C LEU A 325 -2.27 -7.19 9.05
N HIS A 326 -2.16 -8.00 10.11
CA HIS A 326 -1.68 -9.38 10.00
C HIS A 326 -2.60 -10.25 9.14
N TYR A 327 -3.92 -10.20 9.39
CA TYR A 327 -4.91 -10.90 8.58
C TYR A 327 -4.85 -10.48 7.11
N ASN A 328 -4.77 -9.18 6.83
CA ASN A 328 -4.64 -8.66 5.45
C ASN A 328 -3.38 -9.22 4.76
N ALA A 329 -2.23 -9.26 5.45
CA ALA A 329 -0.98 -9.82 4.92
C ALA A 329 -1.10 -11.35 4.69
N ALA A 330 -1.80 -12.06 5.57
CA ALA A 330 -2.08 -13.48 5.40
C ALA A 330 -3.02 -13.77 4.21
N GLN A 331 -3.97 -12.88 3.89
CA GLN A 331 -4.81 -13.02 2.70
C GLN A 331 -4.06 -12.70 1.40
N TYR A 332 -3.10 -11.76 1.42
CA TYR A 332 -2.25 -11.42 0.26
C TYR A 332 -1.55 -12.64 -0.36
N ARG A 333 -1.26 -13.67 0.45
CA ARG A 333 -0.72 -14.98 0.01
C ARG A 333 -1.59 -15.67 -1.06
N LYS A 334 -2.89 -15.38 -1.13
CA LYS A 334 -3.82 -15.95 -2.10
C LYS A 334 -3.84 -15.22 -3.45
N GLN A 335 -3.14 -14.08 -3.56
CA GLN A 335 -3.29 -13.13 -4.66
C GLN A 335 -2.00 -12.87 -5.45
N VAL A 336 -0.81 -13.19 -4.92
CA VAL A 336 0.48 -12.82 -5.53
C VAL A 336 1.47 -14.00 -5.54
N GLU A 337 2.36 -14.06 -6.54
CA GLU A 337 3.39 -15.11 -6.75
C GLU A 337 4.55 -15.12 -5.72
N TYR A 338 4.30 -14.79 -4.45
CA TYR A 338 5.31 -14.89 -3.38
C TYR A 338 5.34 -16.28 -2.75
N ASN A 339 6.54 -16.73 -2.33
CA ASN A 339 6.69 -18.00 -1.61
C ASN A 339 5.98 -18.00 -0.25
N ASP A 340 6.05 -16.87 0.48
CA ASP A 340 5.12 -16.57 1.58
C ASP A 340 4.93 -15.05 1.73
N ALA A 341 3.68 -14.60 1.80
CA ALA A 341 3.35 -13.18 1.96
C ALA A 341 3.72 -12.64 3.36
N LEU A 342 3.72 -13.51 4.38
CA LEU A 342 4.17 -13.15 5.73
C LEU A 342 5.70 -13.01 5.83
N GLU A 343 6.43 -13.16 4.72
CA GLU A 343 7.87 -12.86 4.59
C GLU A 343 8.14 -11.60 3.73
N CYS A 344 7.10 -10.85 3.38
CA CYS A 344 7.20 -9.56 2.69
C CYS A 344 7.05 -8.39 3.68
N GLY A 345 7.72 -7.28 3.42
CA GLY A 345 7.41 -5.99 4.04
C GLY A 345 6.41 -5.20 3.18
N TYR A 346 5.49 -4.47 3.82
CA TYR A 346 4.42 -3.71 3.17
C TYR A 346 4.50 -2.22 3.51
N VAL A 347 4.11 -1.34 2.59
CA VAL A 347 3.80 0.07 2.91
C VAL A 347 2.33 0.14 3.35
N VAL A 348 2.03 0.81 4.45
CA VAL A 348 0.66 0.95 4.97
C VAL A 348 0.51 2.19 5.84
N TYR A 349 -0.65 2.83 5.78
CA TYR A 349 -1.09 3.84 6.75
C TYR A 349 -1.79 3.12 7.93
N PRO A 350 -1.14 2.94 9.09
CA PRO A 350 -1.63 2.04 10.13
C PRO A 350 -2.68 2.75 11.00
N ALA A 351 -3.96 2.52 10.67
CA ALA A 351 -5.09 3.18 11.31
C ALA A 351 -5.71 2.32 12.41
N THR A 352 -5.67 1.00 12.29
CA THR A 352 -6.05 0.02 13.32
C THR A 352 -4.78 -0.69 13.80
N ALA A 353 -4.02 0.01 14.63
CA ALA A 353 -2.74 -0.45 15.16
C ALA A 353 -2.41 0.19 16.51
N PHE A 354 -1.92 -0.62 17.46
CA PHE A 354 -1.38 -0.20 18.75
C PHE A 354 0.14 -0.41 18.79
N VAL A 355 0.87 0.67 19.03
CA VAL A 355 2.34 0.73 19.11
C VAL A 355 2.77 0.29 20.52
N ILE A 356 3.32 -0.92 20.66
CA ILE A 356 3.52 -1.60 21.96
C ILE A 356 4.65 -0.96 22.78
N ASP A 357 5.68 -0.44 22.12
CA ASP A 357 6.86 0.21 22.72
C ASP A 357 7.41 1.22 21.70
N TYR A 358 8.16 2.24 22.12
CA TYR A 358 8.58 3.33 21.24
C TYR A 358 9.55 2.86 20.12
N PRO A 359 9.53 3.48 18.93
CA PRO A 359 10.41 3.10 17.82
C PRO A 359 11.90 3.25 18.18
N LYS A 360 12.69 2.21 17.92
CA LYS A 360 14.12 2.16 18.23
C LYS A 360 14.96 2.17 16.95
N PRO A 361 16.07 2.92 16.92
CA PRO A 361 16.89 3.08 15.71
C PRO A 361 17.49 1.74 15.26
N LEU A 362 17.44 1.45 13.97
CA LEU A 362 17.90 0.22 13.34
C LEU A 362 19.17 0.47 12.51
N PHE A 363 19.09 0.63 11.18
CA PHE A 363 20.23 0.71 10.26
C PHE A 363 20.54 2.17 9.84
N PRO A 364 21.70 2.73 10.19
CA PRO A 364 22.12 4.07 9.76
C PRO A 364 22.97 4.03 8.49
N PHE A 365 22.78 5.04 7.63
CA PHE A 365 23.57 5.30 6.43
C PHE A 365 24.02 6.77 6.42
N THR A 366 25.26 7.00 5.96
CA THR A 366 25.88 8.34 5.95
C THR A 366 26.53 8.61 4.60
N HIS A 367 26.23 9.77 4.04
CA HIS A 367 26.68 10.24 2.73
C HIS A 367 27.48 11.56 2.86
N LYS A 368 28.45 11.56 3.77
CA LYS A 368 29.37 12.70 4.00
C LYS A 368 30.78 12.35 3.52
N VAL A 369 31.46 13.30 2.87
CA VAL A 369 32.86 13.12 2.43
C VAL A 369 33.79 13.09 3.65
N GLY A 370 34.91 12.37 3.56
CA GLY A 370 35.86 12.20 4.67
C GLY A 370 35.41 11.22 5.75
N CYS A 371 34.11 10.95 5.90
CA CYS A 371 33.63 9.86 6.74
C CYS A 371 34.11 8.51 6.16
N ASN A 372 34.75 7.70 7.00
CA ASN A 372 35.05 6.29 6.71
C ASN A 372 33.79 5.41 6.78
N ALA A 373 32.73 5.82 6.08
CA ALA A 373 31.55 5.00 5.78
C ALA A 373 32.02 3.85 4.88
N LYS A 374 32.46 2.74 5.50
CA LYS A 374 33.13 1.63 4.83
C LYS A 374 32.27 1.13 3.65
N PRO A 375 32.68 1.28 2.37
CA PRO A 375 31.93 0.76 1.21
C PRO A 375 31.87 -0.78 1.13
N LYS A 376 32.29 -1.45 2.22
CA LYS A 376 32.32 -2.89 2.43
C LYS A 376 31.22 -3.36 3.38
N GLN A 377 30.64 -2.50 4.23
CA GLN A 377 29.52 -2.88 5.09
C GLN A 377 28.21 -2.75 4.32
N LYS A 378 27.97 -3.72 3.44
CA LYS A 378 26.72 -3.84 2.68
C LYS A 378 25.62 -4.51 3.51
N ASN A 379 26.02 -5.47 4.35
CA ASN A 379 25.13 -6.19 5.24
C ASN A 379 25.13 -5.55 6.63
N PHE A 380 23.96 -5.47 7.24
CA PHE A 380 23.75 -4.99 8.60
C PHE A 380 23.02 -6.06 9.41
N TYR A 381 23.29 -6.08 10.71
CA TYR A 381 22.63 -6.94 11.69
C TYR A 381 22.44 -6.13 12.97
N LYS A 382 21.28 -6.25 13.61
CA LYS A 382 21.01 -5.64 14.91
C LYS A 382 19.99 -6.46 15.69
N VAL A 383 20.20 -6.52 17.01
CA VAL A 383 19.17 -6.97 17.96
C VAL A 383 18.51 -5.73 18.55
N LEU A 384 17.18 -5.69 18.54
CA LEU A 384 16.40 -4.69 19.27
C LEU A 384 15.60 -5.37 20.38
N LYS A 385 15.55 -4.71 21.54
CA LYS A 385 14.82 -5.15 22.72
C LYS A 385 13.73 -4.13 23.06
N PHE A 386 12.54 -4.64 23.25
CA PHE A 386 11.34 -3.88 23.57
C PHE A 386 10.62 -4.49 24.77
N ARG A 387 9.71 -3.76 25.38
CA ARG A 387 8.92 -4.21 26.53
C ARG A 387 7.47 -3.77 26.36
N SER A 388 6.53 -4.70 26.53
CA SER A 388 5.12 -4.31 26.68
C SER A 388 4.83 -3.91 28.12
N GLU A 389 4.06 -2.85 28.34
CA GLU A 389 3.58 -2.49 29.68
C GLU A 389 2.32 -3.28 30.07
N ILE A 390 1.60 -3.83 29.09
CA ILE A 390 0.29 -4.48 29.21
C ILE A 390 0.21 -5.80 28.44
N ASP A 391 -0.82 -6.61 28.72
CA ASP A 391 -1.10 -7.85 27.99
C ASP A 391 -1.65 -7.56 26.59
N CYS A 392 -0.93 -7.94 25.54
CA CYS A 392 -1.31 -7.69 24.14
C CYS A 392 -0.81 -8.80 23.18
N GLU A 393 -1.31 -8.81 21.95
CA GLU A 393 -0.80 -9.69 20.88
C GLU A 393 0.19 -8.92 19.98
N LEU A 394 1.43 -9.37 19.89
CA LEU A 394 2.40 -8.91 18.90
C LEU A 394 2.09 -9.54 17.54
N SER A 395 1.55 -8.74 16.61
CA SER A 395 1.17 -9.20 15.26
C SER A 395 2.27 -8.93 14.22
N GLY A 396 3.18 -8.00 14.50
CA GLY A 396 4.28 -7.62 13.59
C GLY A 396 5.12 -6.47 14.14
N PHE A 397 5.83 -5.79 13.25
CA PHE A 397 6.59 -4.58 13.54
C PHE A 397 6.27 -3.47 12.54
N LEU A 398 6.11 -2.23 13.01
CA LEU A 398 6.09 -1.04 12.17
C LEU A 398 7.50 -0.50 11.98
N GLY A 399 7.81 -0.09 10.75
CA GLY A 399 9.07 0.50 10.35
C GLY A 399 8.90 1.95 9.90
N TYR A 400 9.89 2.78 10.20
CA TYR A 400 9.92 4.22 9.92
C TYR A 400 11.32 4.64 9.46
N PHE A 401 11.47 5.90 9.04
CA PHE A 401 12.79 6.51 8.90
C PHE A 401 12.87 7.94 9.47
N TYR A 402 14.11 8.34 9.77
CA TYR A 402 14.52 9.73 9.98
C TYR A 402 15.69 10.04 9.05
N CYS A 403 15.68 11.23 8.43
CA CYS A 403 16.63 11.64 7.41
C CYS A 403 17.08 13.08 7.63
N ILE A 404 18.39 13.33 7.57
CA ILE A 404 18.99 14.66 7.55
C ILE A 404 19.36 14.97 6.10
N LEU A 405 18.72 15.98 5.53
CA LEU A 405 19.02 16.49 4.20
C LEU A 405 20.36 17.21 4.22
N TYR A 406 20.45 18.28 5.02
CA TYR A 406 21.66 19.06 5.27
C TYR A 406 21.51 19.79 6.62
N LYS A 407 22.55 19.72 7.48
CA LYS A 407 22.54 20.33 8.83
C LYS A 407 21.23 20.08 9.60
N ASP A 408 20.40 21.11 9.77
CA ASP A 408 19.15 21.09 10.54
C ASP A 408 17.91 20.80 9.68
N HIS A 409 18.05 20.78 8.35
CA HIS A 409 16.98 20.41 7.43
C HIS A 409 16.80 18.89 7.40
N ALA A 410 15.63 18.41 7.82
CA ALA A 410 15.35 16.99 8.03
C ALA A 410 13.94 16.57 7.61
N LEU A 411 13.80 15.30 7.24
CA LEU A 411 12.53 14.63 6.95
C LEU A 411 12.33 13.47 7.92
N SER A 412 11.13 13.28 8.43
CA SER A 412 10.80 12.16 9.31
C SER A 412 9.36 11.70 9.20
N ILE A 413 9.18 10.38 9.30
CA ILE A 413 7.88 9.74 9.51
C ILE A 413 7.76 9.04 10.88
N LEU A 414 8.72 9.26 11.80
CA LEU A 414 8.61 8.79 13.18
C LEU A 414 7.43 9.48 13.88
N PRO A 415 6.53 8.75 14.58
CA PRO A 415 5.37 9.36 15.24
C PRO A 415 5.69 10.48 16.23
N SER A 416 6.90 10.50 16.80
CA SER A 416 7.35 11.49 17.80
C SER A 416 7.89 12.80 17.22
N ASN A 417 8.33 12.83 15.96
CA ASN A 417 8.86 14.04 15.30
C ASN A 417 8.56 14.12 13.79
N HIS A 418 7.44 13.53 13.37
CA HIS A 418 6.96 13.51 11.98
C HIS A 418 6.95 14.92 11.36
N THR A 419 7.50 15.07 10.16
CA THR A 419 7.52 16.35 9.45
C THR A 419 6.08 16.85 9.21
N PRO A 420 5.65 18.02 9.73
CA PRO A 420 4.25 18.41 9.68
C PRO A 420 3.69 18.57 8.27
N ASN A 421 2.52 17.97 8.03
CA ASN A 421 1.79 17.95 6.74
C ASN A 421 2.50 17.25 5.57
N MET A 422 3.65 16.61 5.78
CA MET A 422 4.28 15.72 4.80
C MET A 422 3.40 14.47 4.59
N ARG A 423 3.30 13.99 3.34
CA ARG A 423 2.43 12.85 2.95
C ARG A 423 3.10 11.82 2.03
N SER A 424 4.33 12.07 1.57
CA SER A 424 5.05 11.22 0.60
C SER A 424 5.26 9.76 1.00
N TRP A 425 5.23 9.44 2.31
CA TRP A 425 5.50 8.10 2.83
C TRP A 425 4.52 7.74 3.95
N PHE A 426 3.99 6.52 3.90
CA PHE A 426 3.36 5.88 5.05
C PHE A 426 4.39 5.05 5.84
N SER A 427 3.95 4.27 6.82
CA SER A 427 4.84 3.38 7.57
C SER A 427 5.12 2.10 6.79
N MET A 428 6.23 1.44 7.11
CA MET A 428 6.46 0.05 6.73
C MET A 428 5.80 -0.90 7.74
N PHE A 429 5.34 -2.08 7.33
CA PHE A 429 4.87 -3.15 8.20
C PHE A 429 5.56 -4.47 7.85
N PHE A 430 6.15 -5.11 8.86
CA PHE A 430 6.78 -6.42 8.79
C PHE A 430 5.96 -7.39 9.66
N PRO A 431 5.09 -8.22 9.07
CA PRO A 431 4.27 -9.18 9.83
C PRO A 431 5.14 -10.28 10.46
N LEU A 432 4.62 -10.92 11.51
CA LEU A 432 5.13 -12.21 11.97
C LEU A 432 4.49 -13.36 11.19
N VAL A 433 5.19 -14.49 11.05
CA VAL A 433 4.58 -15.73 10.50
C VAL A 433 3.46 -16.29 11.38
N THR A 434 3.42 -15.91 12.65
CA THR A 434 2.32 -16.22 13.58
C THR A 434 2.30 -15.12 14.65
N PRO A 435 1.16 -14.51 14.99
CA PRO A 435 1.07 -13.56 16.10
C PRO A 435 1.41 -14.20 17.44
N VAL A 436 2.00 -13.44 18.37
CA VAL A 436 2.51 -13.95 19.64
C VAL A 436 1.92 -13.14 20.80
N MET A 437 1.29 -13.81 21.76
CA MET A 437 0.86 -13.16 23.00
C MET A 437 2.06 -12.70 23.85
N VAL A 438 2.05 -11.43 24.24
CA VAL A 438 3.04 -10.79 25.11
C VAL A 438 2.33 -10.41 26.40
N LYS A 439 2.81 -10.93 27.53
CA LYS A 439 2.32 -10.54 28.86
C LYS A 439 2.99 -9.24 29.35
N ALA A 440 2.29 -8.50 30.20
CA ALA A 440 2.73 -7.26 30.81
C ALA A 440 4.12 -7.37 31.43
N GLY A 441 4.99 -6.41 31.11
CA GLY A 441 6.37 -6.35 31.57
C GLY A 441 7.36 -7.30 30.87
N ALA A 442 6.93 -8.16 29.94
CA ALA A 442 7.80 -9.10 29.23
C ALA A 442 8.70 -8.43 28.18
N GLU A 443 9.86 -9.04 27.93
CA GLU A 443 10.82 -8.61 26.90
C GLU A 443 10.45 -9.21 25.53
N ILE A 444 10.30 -8.33 24.53
CA ILE A 444 10.25 -8.67 23.11
C ILE A 444 11.67 -8.49 22.55
N GLU A 445 12.23 -9.53 21.95
CA GLU A 445 13.58 -9.48 21.36
C GLU A 445 13.50 -9.86 19.88
N ILE A 446 13.84 -8.92 19.01
CA ILE A 446 13.81 -9.06 17.55
C ILE A 446 15.22 -8.91 17.00
N HIS A 447 15.65 -9.89 16.23
CA HIS A 447 16.89 -9.88 15.48
C HIS A 447 16.55 -9.50 14.04
N PHE A 448 17.27 -8.54 13.47
CA PHE A 448 16.96 -7.98 12.14
C PHE A 448 18.23 -7.82 11.33
N TRP A 449 18.16 -8.19 10.04
CA TRP A 449 19.25 -8.08 9.09
C TRP A 449 18.84 -7.28 7.86
N ARG A 450 19.80 -6.54 7.29
CA ARG A 450 19.79 -6.12 5.88
C ARG A 450 20.89 -6.92 5.19
N ASN A 451 20.54 -7.76 4.24
CA ASN A 451 21.47 -8.66 3.56
C ASN A 451 21.60 -8.27 2.08
N THR A 452 22.80 -8.49 1.52
CA THR A 452 23.10 -8.23 0.11
C THR A 452 23.86 -9.41 -0.49
N GLY A 453 23.54 -9.75 -1.74
CA GLY A 453 24.12 -10.90 -2.43
C GLY A 453 23.46 -11.13 -3.79
N HIS A 454 24.16 -11.79 -4.72
CA HIS A 454 23.63 -12.21 -6.03
C HIS A 454 22.91 -11.11 -6.86
N GLY A 455 23.26 -9.83 -6.69
CA GLY A 455 22.62 -8.70 -7.38
C GLY A 455 21.31 -8.23 -6.74
N LYS A 456 21.03 -8.64 -5.50
CA LYS A 456 19.86 -8.30 -4.69
C LYS A 456 20.23 -7.72 -3.33
N VAL A 457 19.29 -6.97 -2.75
CA VAL A 457 19.21 -6.62 -1.32
C VAL A 457 17.91 -7.22 -0.76
N TRP A 458 17.90 -7.64 0.50
CA TRP A 458 16.69 -8.06 1.19
C TRP A 458 16.82 -7.84 2.71
N TYR A 459 15.72 -7.97 3.43
CA TYR A 459 15.73 -8.01 4.89
C TYR A 459 15.36 -9.41 5.38
N GLU A 460 15.94 -9.81 6.51
CA GLU A 460 15.55 -10.99 7.29
C GLU A 460 15.22 -10.54 8.71
N TRP A 461 14.29 -11.22 9.36
CA TRP A 461 13.98 -10.95 10.77
C TRP A 461 13.63 -12.22 11.53
N TRP A 462 13.91 -12.22 12.83
CA TRP A 462 13.72 -13.37 13.70
C TRP A 462 13.32 -12.93 15.11
N LEU A 463 12.08 -13.26 15.49
CA LEU A 463 11.61 -13.05 16.86
C LEU A 463 12.25 -14.12 17.75
N ALA A 464 13.06 -13.69 18.71
CA ALA A 464 13.70 -14.56 19.70
C ALA A 464 12.93 -14.62 21.03
N LYS A 465 12.17 -13.56 21.36
CA LYS A 465 11.34 -13.46 22.58
C LYS A 465 10.05 -12.67 22.34
N PRO A 466 8.95 -12.94 23.07
CA PRO A 466 8.84 -13.89 24.18
C PRO A 466 8.82 -15.37 23.73
N THR A 467 8.29 -15.65 22.53
CA THR A 467 8.32 -16.96 21.90
C THR A 467 9.23 -16.91 20.68
N ALA A 468 10.17 -17.85 20.56
CA ALA A 468 11.04 -17.94 19.39
C ALA A 468 10.27 -18.46 18.17
N LEU A 469 10.32 -17.72 17.06
CA LEU A 469 9.72 -18.10 15.77
C LEU A 469 10.79 -18.57 14.78
N PRO A 470 10.43 -19.06 13.58
CA PRO A 470 11.37 -19.22 12.47
C PRO A 470 11.98 -17.89 12.02
N VAL A 471 13.15 -17.93 11.37
CA VAL A 471 13.69 -16.78 10.63
C VAL A 471 12.83 -16.53 9.40
N GLN A 472 12.38 -15.28 9.22
CA GLN A 472 11.54 -14.84 8.11
C GLN A 472 12.39 -14.27 6.96
N ASN A 473 11.98 -14.62 5.73
CA ASN A 473 12.59 -14.27 4.45
C ASN A 473 14.06 -14.72 4.24
N PRO A 474 14.51 -15.90 4.74
CA PRO A 474 15.91 -16.31 4.68
C PRO A 474 16.44 -16.34 3.24
N ASN A 475 17.61 -15.72 3.00
CA ASN A 475 18.22 -15.51 1.68
C ASN A 475 17.34 -14.73 0.67
N GLY A 476 16.35 -13.97 1.13
CA GLY A 476 15.45 -13.18 0.26
C GLY A 476 14.54 -14.08 -0.58
N ARG A 477 14.16 -15.25 -0.06
CA ARG A 477 13.41 -16.29 -0.77
C ARG A 477 12.00 -15.84 -1.18
N SER A 478 11.38 -14.96 -0.42
CA SER A 478 10.01 -14.49 -0.63
C SER A 478 9.99 -13.06 -1.13
N TRP A 479 10.90 -12.22 -0.63
CA TRP A 479 10.95 -10.80 -0.96
C TRP A 479 12.39 -10.27 -1.05
N SER A 480 12.70 -9.53 -2.11
CA SER A 480 14.04 -9.00 -2.37
C SER A 480 14.00 -7.91 -3.43
N PHE A 481 14.81 -6.87 -3.25
CA PHE A 481 15.02 -5.80 -4.22
C PHE A 481 16.13 -6.17 -5.20
N ALA A 482 15.82 -6.27 -6.49
CA ALA A 482 16.80 -6.62 -7.52
C ALA A 482 17.45 -5.34 -8.09
N PHE A 483 18.79 -5.30 -8.13
CA PHE A 483 19.54 -4.15 -8.66
C PHE A 483 20.47 -4.50 -9.82
N ILE A 484 20.55 -5.79 -10.18
CA ILE A 484 21.09 -6.28 -11.45
C ILE A 484 19.91 -6.84 -12.25
N LEU A 485 19.80 -6.46 -13.51
CA LEU A 485 18.83 -7.05 -14.44
C LEU A 485 19.33 -8.45 -14.84
N VAL A 486 19.09 -9.43 -13.97
CA VAL A 486 19.31 -10.85 -14.29
C VAL A 486 18.28 -11.22 -15.35
N VAL A 487 18.72 -11.17 -16.62
CA VAL A 487 17.87 -11.40 -17.78
C VAL A 487 17.27 -12.81 -17.69
N MET A 488 16.01 -12.92 -17.26
CA MET A 488 15.31 -14.18 -17.01
C MET A 488 15.08 -15.04 -18.27
N VAL A 489 15.50 -14.55 -19.44
CA VAL A 489 15.76 -15.36 -20.63
C VAL A 489 16.55 -16.62 -20.27
N PHE A 490 17.50 -16.61 -19.35
CA PHE A 490 18.19 -17.87 -19.00
C PHE A 490 17.28 -18.92 -18.35
N ILE A 491 16.35 -18.57 -17.46
CA ILE A 491 15.43 -19.55 -16.86
C ILE A 491 14.35 -19.96 -17.87
N LEU A 492 13.73 -19.01 -18.56
CA LEU A 492 12.69 -19.29 -19.55
C LEU A 492 13.24 -20.07 -20.76
N HIS A 493 14.42 -19.72 -21.27
CA HIS A 493 15.05 -20.42 -22.38
C HIS A 493 15.59 -21.80 -21.96
N TYR A 494 16.05 -21.98 -20.71
CA TYR A 494 16.40 -23.31 -20.20
C TYR A 494 15.14 -24.18 -20.03
N GLN A 495 14.04 -23.67 -19.46
CA GLN A 495 12.76 -24.41 -19.40
C GLN A 495 12.19 -24.73 -20.80
N TYR A 496 12.30 -23.80 -21.76
CA TYR A 496 11.87 -23.99 -23.15
C TYR A 496 12.74 -25.02 -23.91
N LEU A 497 14.06 -25.02 -23.68
CA LEU A 497 14.96 -26.06 -24.19
C LEU A 497 14.75 -27.41 -23.50
N TYR A 498 14.48 -27.43 -22.20
CA TYR A 498 14.25 -28.66 -21.43
C TYR A 498 12.93 -29.33 -21.84
N THR A 499 11.86 -28.56 -22.01
CA THR A 499 10.58 -29.04 -22.55
C THR A 499 10.73 -29.55 -23.99
N LYS A 500 11.42 -28.83 -24.88
CA LYS A 500 11.72 -29.34 -26.24
C LYS A 500 12.56 -30.63 -26.21
N CYS A 501 13.58 -30.73 -25.37
CA CYS A 501 14.38 -31.95 -25.20
C CYS A 501 13.56 -33.13 -24.65
N CYS A 502 12.66 -32.88 -23.69
CA CYS A 502 11.76 -33.90 -23.16
C CYS A 502 10.75 -34.37 -24.21
N ILE A 503 10.19 -33.46 -25.02
CA ILE A 503 9.28 -33.79 -26.12
C ILE A 503 9.98 -34.65 -27.19
N LEU A 504 11.24 -34.36 -27.53
CA LEU A 504 12.03 -35.22 -28.43
C LEU A 504 12.32 -36.59 -27.81
N LYS A 505 12.76 -36.66 -26.54
CA LYS A 505 13.03 -37.95 -25.85
C LYS A 505 11.77 -38.82 -25.72
N MET A 506 10.60 -38.23 -25.42
CA MET A 506 9.33 -38.97 -25.36
C MET A 506 8.91 -39.56 -26.72
N ARG A 507 9.19 -38.88 -27.84
CA ARG A 507 8.88 -39.41 -29.18
C ARG A 507 9.68 -40.69 -29.50
N PHE A 508 10.94 -40.78 -29.10
CA PHE A 508 11.74 -41.99 -29.29
C PHE A 508 11.34 -43.16 -28.38
N HIS A 509 10.93 -42.90 -27.14
CA HIS A 509 10.51 -43.98 -26.23
C HIS A 509 9.18 -44.64 -26.63
N LYS A 510 8.21 -43.87 -27.16
CA LYS A 510 6.91 -44.42 -27.58
C LYS A 510 6.99 -45.33 -28.82
N LEU A 511 7.96 -45.13 -29.73
CA LEU A 511 8.15 -46.06 -30.86
C LEU A 511 8.67 -47.44 -30.42
N LYS A 512 9.59 -47.50 -29.44
CA LYS A 512 10.13 -48.78 -28.96
C LYS A 512 9.07 -49.66 -28.29
N LEU A 513 8.27 -49.08 -27.38
CA LEU A 513 7.26 -49.83 -26.65
C LEU A 513 6.14 -50.39 -27.56
N ALA A 514 5.78 -49.65 -28.63
CA ALA A 514 4.79 -50.10 -29.60
C ALA A 514 5.24 -51.34 -30.39
N PHE A 515 6.54 -51.48 -30.67
CA PHE A 515 7.07 -52.59 -31.45
C PHE A 515 7.12 -53.90 -30.67
N GLU A 516 7.41 -53.85 -29.36
CA GLU A 516 7.42 -55.05 -28.49
C GLU A 516 6.00 -55.52 -28.14
N LEU A 517 5.07 -54.60 -27.89
CA LEU A 517 3.66 -54.93 -27.60
C LEU A 517 2.92 -55.53 -28.81
N TYR A 518 3.34 -55.24 -30.04
CA TYR A 518 2.85 -55.95 -31.23
C TYR A 518 3.39 -57.38 -31.32
N ARG A 519 4.65 -57.60 -30.92
CA ARG A 519 5.34 -58.90 -31.03
C ARG A 519 4.88 -59.94 -30.02
N MET A 520 4.43 -59.53 -28.83
CA MET A 520 3.95 -60.46 -27.79
C MET A 520 2.47 -60.89 -27.92
N ARG A 521 1.76 -60.46 -28.97
CA ARG A 521 0.31 -60.75 -29.13
C ARG A 521 -0.02 -61.98 -29.98
N GLN A 522 0.94 -62.89 -30.15
CA GLN A 522 0.86 -64.08 -31.02
C GLN A 522 1.42 -65.35 -30.35
N GLN A 523 0.94 -65.68 -29.14
CA GLN A 523 1.09 -67.02 -28.53
C GLN A 523 0.13 -67.24 -27.34
N SER A 524 -0.20 -68.51 -27.08
CA SER A 524 -0.84 -69.06 -25.87
C SER A 524 -2.31 -68.71 -25.56
N PHE A 525 -3.19 -69.69 -25.81
CA PHE A 525 -4.55 -69.82 -25.24
C PHE A 525 -4.52 -70.52 -23.86
N GLN A 526 -5.64 -70.41 -23.09
CA GLN A 526 -6.39 -71.49 -22.39
C GLN A 526 -6.78 -71.25 -20.90
N TRP A 527 -8.11 -71.13 -20.65
CA TRP A 527 -8.86 -71.37 -19.37
C TRP A 527 -8.46 -70.44 -18.18
N ILE A 528 -9.16 -70.21 -17.05
CA ILE A 528 -10.48 -70.54 -16.45
C ILE A 528 -11.01 -69.24 -15.75
N GLY A 529 -12.29 -69.00 -15.44
CA GLY A 529 -13.50 -69.79 -15.72
C GLY A 529 -14.74 -69.53 -14.82
N LEU A 530 -14.64 -68.86 -13.66
CA LEU A 530 -15.75 -68.75 -12.67
C LEU A 530 -16.57 -67.44 -12.77
N LYS A 531 -17.85 -67.49 -12.35
CA LYS A 531 -18.83 -66.39 -12.45
C LYS A 531 -19.13 -65.74 -11.09
N TYR A 532 -19.35 -64.43 -11.08
CA TYR A 532 -20.35 -63.78 -10.22
C TYR A 532 -21.06 -62.67 -11.01
N CYS A 533 -22.30 -62.33 -10.62
CA CYS A 533 -23.21 -61.50 -11.41
C CYS A 533 -23.38 -60.10 -10.82
N PHE A 534 -23.27 -59.06 -11.65
CA PHE A 534 -23.80 -57.72 -11.37
C PHE A 534 -24.49 -57.18 -12.63
N GLN A 535 -25.53 -56.37 -12.43
CA GLN A 535 -26.49 -55.98 -13.47
C GLN A 535 -26.08 -54.73 -14.26
N ASN A 536 -26.77 -54.50 -15.38
CA ASN A 536 -26.44 -53.51 -16.40
C ASN A 536 -26.41 -52.05 -15.92
N SER A 537 -25.32 -51.34 -16.25
CA SER A 537 -25.41 -50.01 -16.86
C SER A 537 -24.21 -49.77 -17.79
N LYS A 538 -24.40 -48.99 -18.87
CA LYS A 538 -23.39 -48.81 -19.93
C LYS A 538 -22.42 -47.69 -19.55
N ILE A 539 -21.12 -47.99 -19.48
CA ILE A 539 -20.05 -46.96 -19.47
C ILE A 539 -19.39 -46.95 -20.85
N GLN A 540 -19.79 -46.01 -21.71
CA GLN A 540 -19.02 -45.66 -22.91
C GLN A 540 -17.94 -44.64 -22.53
N ARG A 541 -16.72 -44.85 -23.05
CA ARG A 541 -15.67 -43.82 -23.01
C ARG A 541 -15.96 -42.77 -24.07
N LEU A 542 -16.30 -41.54 -23.65
CA LEU A 542 -16.35 -40.38 -24.53
C LEU A 542 -15.03 -39.61 -24.44
N SER A 543 -14.35 -39.46 -25.58
CA SER A 543 -13.21 -38.57 -25.71
C SER A 543 -13.70 -37.17 -26.07
N THR A 544 -13.87 -36.29 -25.08
CA THR A 544 -14.29 -34.90 -25.28
C THR A 544 -13.09 -33.98 -25.54
N SER A 545 -12.40 -34.20 -26.65
CA SER A 545 -11.60 -33.14 -27.28
C SER A 545 -12.53 -32.23 -28.09
N SER A 546 -13.44 -31.55 -27.41
CA SER A 546 -14.23 -30.47 -28.01
C SER A 546 -13.26 -29.34 -28.36
N LEU A 547 -13.17 -28.99 -29.64
CA LEU A 547 -12.60 -27.72 -30.07
C LEU A 547 -13.32 -26.61 -29.30
N SER A 548 -12.56 -25.80 -28.56
CA SER A 548 -13.09 -24.61 -27.92
C SER A 548 -13.58 -23.67 -29.01
N GLN A 549 -14.91 -23.50 -29.12
CA GLN A 549 -15.47 -22.43 -29.94
C GLN A 549 -14.95 -21.11 -29.40
N GLU A 550 -14.21 -20.36 -30.20
CA GLU A 550 -13.83 -19.00 -29.89
C GLU A 550 -15.12 -18.18 -29.76
N LYS A 551 -15.48 -17.81 -28.54
CA LYS A 551 -16.66 -16.97 -28.31
C LYS A 551 -16.42 -15.62 -28.98
N LYS A 552 -17.40 -15.19 -29.80
CA LYS A 552 -17.42 -13.88 -30.43
C LYS A 552 -17.20 -12.79 -29.36
N PRO A 553 -16.31 -11.80 -29.58
CA PRO A 553 -16.17 -10.68 -28.66
C PRO A 553 -17.45 -9.82 -28.65
N ILE A 554 -17.75 -9.27 -27.48
CA ILE A 554 -18.85 -8.35 -27.21
C ILE A 554 -18.39 -6.94 -27.59
N ALA A 555 -19.12 -6.25 -28.45
CA ALA A 555 -18.76 -4.88 -28.87
C ALA A 555 -19.64 -3.82 -28.19
N VAL A 556 -19.02 -2.76 -27.67
CA VAL A 556 -19.73 -1.63 -27.03
C VAL A 556 -19.20 -0.30 -27.58
N THR A 557 -20.10 0.65 -27.80
CA THR A 557 -19.78 2.01 -28.27
C THR A 557 -19.89 3.02 -27.12
N PHE A 558 -18.80 3.73 -26.85
CA PHE A 558 -18.74 4.86 -25.92
C PHE A 558 -18.94 6.17 -26.71
N LEU A 559 -19.86 7.01 -26.26
CA LEU A 559 -20.22 8.29 -26.86
C LEU A 559 -19.78 9.42 -25.92
N THR A 560 -18.92 10.34 -26.37
CA THR A 560 -18.47 11.46 -25.52
C THR A 560 -19.45 12.63 -25.54
N SER A 561 -19.37 13.49 -24.52
CA SER A 561 -19.99 14.83 -24.50
C SER A 561 -19.63 15.73 -25.68
N HIS A 562 -18.51 15.47 -26.35
CA HIS A 562 -18.01 16.24 -27.50
C HIS A 562 -18.51 15.68 -28.85
N GLY A 563 -19.20 14.53 -28.82
CA GLY A 563 -19.79 13.87 -29.99
C GLY A 563 -18.94 12.75 -30.61
N ASP A 564 -17.77 12.47 -30.04
CA ASP A 564 -16.91 11.37 -30.50
C ASP A 564 -17.53 10.00 -30.19
N GLN A 565 -17.24 9.02 -31.04
CA GLN A 565 -17.72 7.65 -30.90
C GLN A 565 -16.55 6.68 -30.91
N PHE A 566 -16.32 5.99 -29.80
CA PHE A 566 -15.27 5.00 -29.65
C PHE A 566 -15.86 3.61 -29.49
N LYS A 567 -15.43 2.65 -30.30
CA LYS A 567 -15.94 1.27 -30.25
C LYS A 567 -14.87 0.33 -29.72
N ALA A 568 -15.17 -0.33 -28.62
CA ALA A 568 -14.30 -1.28 -27.95
C ALA A 568 -14.88 -2.70 -27.97
N TYR A 569 -14.04 -3.69 -27.69
CA TYR A 569 -14.34 -5.12 -27.75
C TYR A 569 -13.84 -5.84 -26.48
N GLY A 570 -14.72 -6.64 -25.87
CA GLY A 570 -14.43 -7.35 -24.63
C GLY A 570 -14.95 -8.78 -24.64
N LYS A 571 -14.55 -9.56 -23.63
CA LYS A 571 -15.00 -10.94 -23.40
C LYS A 571 -16.05 -10.96 -22.30
N ILE A 572 -16.91 -11.97 -22.33
CA ILE A 572 -17.88 -12.22 -21.26
C ILE A 572 -17.13 -12.43 -19.95
N GLY A 573 -17.39 -11.58 -18.96
CA GLY A 573 -16.67 -11.55 -17.67
C GLY A 573 -15.71 -10.36 -17.49
N ASP A 574 -15.27 -9.70 -18.56
CA ASP A 574 -14.56 -8.40 -18.47
C ASP A 574 -15.57 -7.30 -18.05
N THR A 575 -15.13 -6.15 -17.51
CA THR A 575 -16.00 -4.99 -17.24
C THR A 575 -16.00 -3.98 -18.40
N LEU A 576 -16.95 -3.03 -18.41
CA LEU A 576 -16.89 -1.91 -19.37
C LEU A 576 -15.64 -1.04 -19.17
N LEU A 577 -15.05 -0.97 -17.97
CA LEU A 577 -13.77 -0.29 -17.76
C LEU A 577 -12.59 -1.07 -18.37
N ASP A 578 -12.59 -2.40 -18.25
CA ASP A 578 -11.57 -3.24 -18.87
C ASP A 578 -11.55 -3.09 -20.39
N MET A 579 -12.70 -2.87 -21.04
CA MET A 579 -12.77 -2.56 -22.47
C MET A 579 -12.01 -1.27 -22.82
N VAL A 580 -12.19 -0.21 -22.04
CA VAL A 580 -11.54 1.10 -22.25
C VAL A 580 -10.02 0.97 -22.14
N PHE A 581 -9.52 0.25 -21.14
CA PHE A 581 -8.09 0.03 -20.96
C PHE A 581 -7.47 -0.94 -21.98
N ASN A 582 -8.11 -2.08 -22.26
CA ASN A 582 -7.56 -3.09 -23.17
C ASN A 582 -7.46 -2.57 -24.62
N ASP A 583 -8.50 -1.88 -25.12
CA ASP A 583 -8.49 -1.30 -26.47
C ASP A 583 -7.86 0.10 -26.54
N ASN A 584 -7.32 0.61 -25.41
CA ASN A 584 -6.63 1.90 -25.30
C ASN A 584 -7.49 3.09 -25.79
N ILE A 585 -8.76 3.11 -25.36
CA ILE A 585 -9.71 4.15 -25.75
C ILE A 585 -9.35 5.48 -25.05
N PRO A 586 -9.21 6.61 -25.77
CA PRO A 586 -8.73 7.88 -25.21
C PRO A 586 -9.82 8.63 -24.43
N LEU A 587 -10.19 8.11 -23.26
CA LEU A 587 -11.04 8.78 -22.28
C LEU A 587 -10.15 9.27 -21.12
N ASP A 588 -9.64 10.50 -21.24
CA ASP A 588 -8.73 11.07 -20.24
C ASP A 588 -9.37 11.13 -18.84
N GLY A 589 -8.66 10.62 -17.84
CA GLY A 589 -9.14 10.56 -16.45
C GLY A 589 -10.23 9.51 -16.19
N PHE A 590 -10.58 8.65 -17.14
CA PHE A 590 -11.64 7.66 -16.97
C PHE A 590 -11.15 6.47 -16.12
N GLY A 591 -11.79 6.26 -14.96
CA GLY A 591 -11.56 5.08 -14.10
C GLY A 591 -10.25 5.11 -13.30
N ILE A 592 -9.85 6.26 -12.78
CA ILE A 592 -8.60 6.49 -12.00
C ILE A 592 -8.40 5.49 -10.84
N CYS A 593 -9.47 4.93 -10.27
CA CYS A 593 -9.38 3.89 -9.22
C CYS A 593 -9.09 2.46 -9.72
N GLU A 594 -8.74 2.27 -11.00
CA GLU A 594 -8.45 0.94 -11.61
C GLU A 594 -9.58 -0.09 -11.37
N GLY A 595 -10.83 0.41 -11.28
CA GLY A 595 -12.04 -0.40 -11.13
C GLY A 595 -12.47 -0.73 -9.70
N THR A 596 -11.74 -0.30 -8.66
CA THR A 596 -12.01 -0.65 -7.25
C THR A 596 -13.26 0.01 -6.62
N CYS A 597 -14.21 0.51 -7.42
CA CYS A 597 -15.40 1.26 -6.96
C CYS A 597 -15.07 2.42 -6.01
N SER A 598 -13.87 3.01 -6.11
CA SER A 598 -13.35 4.01 -5.15
C SER A 598 -13.30 5.44 -5.71
N CYS A 599 -13.90 5.68 -6.88
CA CYS A 599 -14.12 7.02 -7.44
C CYS A 599 -15.24 7.01 -8.48
N SER A 600 -15.85 8.17 -8.74
CA SER A 600 -16.88 8.38 -9.77
C SER A 600 -16.37 8.47 -11.21
N THR A 601 -15.06 8.46 -11.46
CA THR A 601 -14.50 8.89 -12.77
C THR A 601 -14.70 7.93 -13.93
N CYS A 602 -15.22 6.71 -13.72
CA CYS A 602 -15.69 5.81 -14.78
C CYS A 602 -17.23 5.80 -14.91
N HIS A 603 -17.89 6.89 -14.52
CA HIS A 603 -19.33 7.08 -14.67
C HIS A 603 -19.74 7.08 -16.14
N VAL A 604 -20.81 6.32 -16.42
CA VAL A 604 -21.47 6.22 -17.72
C VAL A 604 -22.98 6.32 -17.55
N ILE A 605 -23.65 6.87 -18.57
CA ILE A 605 -25.11 7.01 -18.64
C ILE A 605 -25.62 6.04 -19.71
N LEU A 606 -26.61 5.23 -19.34
CA LEU A 606 -27.20 4.18 -20.18
C LEU A 606 -28.55 4.63 -20.74
N LYS A 607 -29.00 4.02 -21.85
CA LYS A 607 -30.41 4.11 -22.27
C LYS A 607 -31.26 3.31 -21.26
N ARG A 608 -32.48 3.76 -20.97
CA ARG A 608 -33.37 3.11 -19.99
C ARG A 608 -33.55 1.61 -20.27
N GLU A 609 -33.81 1.26 -21.54
CA GLU A 609 -33.91 -0.12 -22.03
C GLU A 609 -32.69 -1.01 -21.73
N GLN A 610 -31.49 -0.43 -21.63
CA GLN A 610 -30.23 -1.12 -21.31
C GLN A 610 -29.98 -1.17 -19.80
N TYR A 611 -30.40 -0.13 -19.08
CA TYR A 611 -30.29 -0.04 -17.63
C TYR A 611 -31.21 -1.05 -16.93
N ASP A 612 -32.45 -1.19 -17.41
CA ASP A 612 -33.53 -1.95 -16.75
C ASP A 612 -33.29 -3.48 -16.69
N TYR A 613 -32.39 -4.03 -17.52
CA TYR A 613 -31.99 -5.45 -17.45
C TYR A 613 -30.67 -5.71 -16.70
N LEU A 614 -29.93 -4.67 -16.30
CA LEU A 614 -28.71 -4.83 -15.50
C LEU A 614 -29.05 -5.11 -14.03
N PRO A 615 -28.16 -5.80 -13.28
CA PRO A 615 -28.27 -5.84 -11.82
C PRO A 615 -28.25 -4.42 -11.25
N SER A 616 -29.12 -4.12 -10.28
CA SER A 616 -29.16 -2.82 -9.61
C SER A 616 -27.78 -2.39 -9.08
N PRO A 617 -27.46 -1.08 -9.05
CA PRO A 617 -26.20 -0.59 -8.48
C PRO A 617 -26.07 -1.01 -7.02
N ARG A 618 -24.82 -1.17 -6.57
CA ARG A 618 -24.49 -1.48 -5.18
C ARG A 618 -24.49 -0.23 -4.31
N GLU A 619 -24.50 -0.40 -2.98
CA GLU A 619 -24.41 0.72 -2.04
C GLU A 619 -23.08 1.50 -2.19
N ASP A 620 -21.95 0.81 -2.38
CA ASP A 620 -20.64 1.43 -2.67
C ASP A 620 -20.61 2.12 -4.05
N GLU A 621 -21.35 1.59 -5.02
CA GLU A 621 -21.50 2.24 -6.33
C GLU A 621 -22.36 3.51 -6.23
N LEU A 622 -23.43 3.50 -5.42
CA LEU A 622 -24.31 4.64 -5.17
C LEU A 622 -23.59 5.76 -4.39
N ASP A 623 -22.87 5.43 -3.32
CA ASP A 623 -22.02 6.37 -2.56
C ASP A 623 -21.02 7.12 -3.47
N MET A 624 -20.52 6.46 -4.52
CA MET A 624 -19.67 7.09 -5.53
C MET A 624 -20.45 7.83 -6.62
N LEU A 625 -21.62 7.35 -7.03
CA LEU A 625 -22.48 8.02 -8.03
C LEU A 625 -23.02 9.36 -7.51
N ASP A 626 -23.28 9.51 -6.22
CA ASP A 626 -23.58 10.79 -5.57
C ASP A 626 -22.45 11.85 -5.74
N LEU A 627 -21.23 11.40 -6.09
CA LEU A 627 -20.06 12.23 -6.38
C LEU A 627 -19.76 12.32 -7.89
N ALA A 628 -20.69 11.93 -8.76
CA ALA A 628 -20.51 11.90 -10.22
C ALA A 628 -21.08 13.14 -10.92
N TYR A 629 -20.37 13.64 -11.92
CA TYR A 629 -20.80 14.82 -12.68
C TYR A 629 -21.83 14.44 -13.75
N GLY A 630 -22.96 15.16 -13.80
CA GLY A 630 -24.03 14.86 -14.76
C GLY A 630 -24.84 13.61 -14.43
N LEU A 631 -24.98 13.28 -13.14
CA LEU A 631 -25.76 12.13 -12.65
C LEU A 631 -27.21 12.11 -13.18
N THR A 632 -27.71 10.91 -13.47
CA THR A 632 -29.06 10.62 -13.97
C THR A 632 -29.59 9.29 -13.42
N ASP A 633 -30.91 9.06 -13.49
CA ASP A 633 -31.56 7.79 -13.12
C ASP A 633 -30.93 6.52 -13.74
N THR A 634 -30.30 6.65 -14.91
CA THR A 634 -29.70 5.53 -15.67
C THR A 634 -28.17 5.55 -15.64
N SER A 635 -27.59 6.22 -14.64
CA SER A 635 -26.15 6.30 -14.41
C SER A 635 -25.62 5.06 -13.69
N ARG A 636 -24.40 4.63 -14.06
CA ARG A 636 -23.65 3.52 -13.49
C ARG A 636 -22.15 3.79 -13.53
N LEU A 637 -21.36 3.04 -12.77
CA LEU A 637 -19.90 3.00 -12.94
C LEU A 637 -19.51 1.85 -13.88
N ALA A 638 -18.72 2.14 -14.92
CA ALA A 638 -18.32 1.15 -15.93
C ALA A 638 -17.55 -0.06 -15.35
N CYS A 639 -16.85 0.13 -14.23
CA CYS A 639 -16.19 -0.97 -13.50
C CYS A 639 -17.15 -1.93 -12.77
N GLN A 640 -18.42 -1.55 -12.58
CA GLN A 640 -19.42 -2.42 -11.96
C GLN A 640 -20.37 -3.08 -12.98
N ILE A 641 -20.25 -2.73 -14.27
CA ILE A 641 -20.97 -3.40 -15.36
C ILE A 641 -20.07 -4.48 -15.96
N VAL A 642 -20.40 -5.74 -15.67
CA VAL A 642 -19.73 -6.93 -16.21
C VAL A 642 -20.36 -7.35 -17.54
N LEU A 643 -19.54 -7.66 -18.53
CA LEU A 643 -19.96 -8.06 -19.87
C LEU A 643 -20.69 -9.40 -19.90
N THR A 644 -21.83 -9.41 -20.58
CA THR A 644 -22.62 -10.61 -20.91
C THR A 644 -22.93 -10.64 -22.41
N GLU A 645 -23.43 -11.77 -22.91
CA GLU A 645 -23.86 -11.93 -24.30
C GLU A 645 -25.02 -10.98 -24.71
N GLN A 646 -25.66 -10.32 -23.74
CA GLN A 646 -26.75 -9.37 -23.97
C GLN A 646 -26.26 -7.93 -24.18
N LEU A 647 -24.97 -7.62 -23.95
CA LEU A 647 -24.40 -6.27 -24.14
C LEU A 647 -23.75 -6.06 -25.52
N ASP A 648 -23.85 -7.03 -26.43
CA ASP A 648 -23.25 -6.91 -27.76
C ASP A 648 -24.04 -5.93 -28.66
N GLY A 649 -23.40 -4.82 -29.03
CA GLY A 649 -24.04 -3.69 -29.69
C GLY A 649 -24.58 -2.63 -28.73
N MET A 650 -24.22 -2.67 -27.45
CA MET A 650 -24.58 -1.62 -26.48
C MET A 650 -23.94 -0.27 -26.83
N GLU A 651 -24.63 0.82 -26.49
CA GLU A 651 -24.14 2.20 -26.58
C GLU A 651 -24.24 2.84 -25.19
N VAL A 652 -23.17 3.47 -24.71
CA VAL A 652 -23.09 4.17 -23.42
C VAL A 652 -22.57 5.58 -23.60
N VAL A 653 -23.07 6.54 -22.82
CA VAL A 653 -22.63 7.94 -22.87
C VAL A 653 -21.67 8.23 -21.73
N VAL A 654 -20.52 8.83 -22.04
CA VAL A 654 -19.55 9.35 -21.06
C VAL A 654 -19.86 10.84 -20.84
N PRO A 655 -20.25 11.27 -19.62
CA PRO A 655 -20.51 12.67 -19.33
C PRO A 655 -19.22 13.48 -19.31
N GLY A 656 -19.26 14.68 -19.88
CA GLY A 656 -18.11 15.57 -19.97
C GLY A 656 -17.91 16.39 -18.71
N PHE A 657 -16.69 16.42 -18.18
CA PHE A 657 -16.32 17.36 -17.13
C PHE A 657 -16.35 18.80 -17.65
N PRO A 658 -16.71 19.80 -16.81
CA PRO A 658 -16.65 21.20 -17.20
C PRO A 658 -15.20 21.67 -17.30
N ASP A 659 -14.84 22.32 -18.42
CA ASP A 659 -13.52 22.91 -18.62
C ASP A 659 -13.16 23.90 -17.49
N ALA A 660 -11.93 23.80 -16.99
CA ALA A 660 -11.40 24.66 -15.92
C ALA A 660 -11.20 26.14 -16.32
N THR A 661 -11.72 26.56 -17.48
CA THR A 661 -11.61 27.91 -18.07
C THR A 661 -12.80 28.83 -17.75
N GLN A 662 -13.87 28.32 -17.12
CA GLN A 662 -15.06 29.10 -16.78
C GLN A 662 -15.08 29.65 -15.33
N PHE A 663 -14.02 29.44 -14.55
CA PHE A 663 -13.86 30.05 -13.22
C PHE A 663 -12.80 31.16 -13.25
N HIS A 664 -13.25 32.38 -13.59
CA HIS A 664 -12.47 33.62 -13.58
C HIS A 664 -13.20 34.72 -12.81
#